data_AF-A0A4R5AH78-F1
#
_entry.id   AF-A0A4R5AH78-F1
#
_cell.length_a   1.000
_cell.length_b   1.000
_cell.length_c   1.000
_cell.angle_alpha   90.00
_cell.angle_beta   90.00
_cell.angle_gamma   90.00
#
_symmetry.space_group_name_H-M   'P 1'
#
loop_
_entity.id
_entity.type
_entity.pdbx_description
1 polymer ?
#
loop_
_entity_poly.entity_id
_entity_poly.type
_entity_poly.pdbx_seq_one_letter_code
_entity_poly.pdbx_strand_id
1 'polypeptide(L)'
;MKGEHVRRPSLAAVCAGALAATVLTPVTPPVAEAAALTAAECTGHLAVGATVAASSTYAAHYAAGNAVDGECSESSRWLSAAGDETPTLTIDFGEPTEIGTVYVYSGSGWPTPYAGTVLVDFTVEAYTDDAWIEVGAVTGNTDAVVAVAADGGVLASKVRLVITGKSQHSLDVARVYEVAVRAPGEGPPMPAPEATDDFYTLEQDTALPVEAPGLLANDTSAGGRALTASLVAPPARGTVVVEPDGSFVYTPEASYVGVDTFTYVVSDGERSSAATATLTVEAAPDLAGPDELEISAVSTRADTVTGGDVLLRIGVPADVPPDRLTVRLNQKQDVTAAFGATDERQLVGLVSNLELGENQIEVLADVPDRPRAALTLVNHPQEGPVLSGPHQQPFVCETASFTMPVVGGTLGEPLDENCTIEPRVDYFYRTTTGTYRRWVAGATAYPSDLARTTTSLGVDVPFIVRMETTSANRAVVQTTILHDPLVEPEPAPTAQPAGWNGRAIFTLGGGCAGGWYRSGSSTGTVTNDFLLGRGFALMSSSLNVFGNNCNDVLAAESAMMTKETFVERYGPVDHTIGYGCSGGSYQAHQIADNYPGIFDGVVVGCSFPEVGFATVSFLTDARLLETYFTRNATVEWTQEQKRAASGFATYAMVSAMSRGAARIDPRQNCDIVPAALRYHPEDNPAGVRCGVFDHAVNVYGTDSATGFARRPLDNVGIQYGLDALNDGAITPEQFLDLNERIGGLDADANAVPERTEGDLRAIRTAYRTGRLTNGGDGLADIPIIDYRAYYDDVSWGDIHVRYHTFSMRERLLKANGTAANHVSLLEDARYGLFSTDSPLVRHAVVQMDHWLTNLAGLPEARRSRIEQIEDARPAALREGCRTRDQQPAFIAQELDRDPASRCEQLYPTAAFPREVAGESVAADVIKCRLALPRRDDYDVDWSDEQWARLLETFDLGVCDYSKPGVGQRDPSETWQRF
;
A
#
# COMPACT_ATOMS: atom_id res chain seq x y z
N MET A 1 -51.65 12.03 -17.28
CA MET A 1 -52.50 11.61 -18.42
C MET A 1 -51.64 10.82 -19.38
N LYS A 2 -51.92 9.51 -19.50
CA LYS A 2 -51.70 8.54 -20.60
C LYS A 2 -50.35 8.63 -21.36
N GLY A 3 -49.48 7.62 -21.30
CA GLY A 3 -49.68 6.23 -21.77
C GLY A 3 -49.08 6.13 -23.20
N GLU A 4 -48.38 5.10 -23.68
CA GLU A 4 -48.23 3.69 -23.32
C GLU A 4 -47.12 3.11 -24.25
N HIS A 5 -46.58 1.97 -23.85
CA HIS A 5 -45.71 1.05 -24.60
C HIS A 5 -46.15 0.67 -26.03
N VAL A 6 -45.26 0.03 -26.81
CA VAL A 6 -45.38 -1.39 -27.25
C VAL A 6 -44.25 -1.85 -28.20
N ARG A 7 -43.53 -2.87 -27.71
CA ARG A 7 -43.05 -4.15 -28.31
C ARG A 7 -42.25 -4.24 -29.63
N ARG A 8 -41.17 -5.04 -29.48
CA ARG A 8 -40.51 -5.90 -30.49
C ARG A 8 -41.48 -6.73 -31.34
N PRO A 9 -41.01 -7.24 -32.49
CA PRO A 9 -41.19 -8.65 -32.78
C PRO A 9 -39.88 -9.35 -33.20
N SER A 10 -39.78 -10.61 -32.79
CA SER A 10 -38.91 -11.65 -33.30
C SER A 10 -39.57 -12.36 -34.48
N LEU A 11 -38.79 -12.79 -35.49
CA LEU A 11 -38.97 -14.06 -36.21
C LEU A 11 -37.84 -14.34 -37.21
N ALA A 12 -37.52 -15.63 -37.29
CA ALA A 12 -36.40 -16.28 -37.95
C ALA A 12 -36.69 -16.74 -39.40
N ALA A 13 -35.63 -17.00 -40.17
CA ALA A 13 -35.48 -18.07 -41.19
C ALA A 13 -34.02 -18.00 -41.73
N VAL A 14 -33.11 -18.93 -41.44
CA VAL A 14 -32.92 -20.30 -41.97
C VAL A 14 -32.46 -20.37 -43.43
N CYS A 15 -31.19 -20.79 -43.62
CA CYS A 15 -30.66 -21.69 -44.67
C CYS A 15 -29.25 -22.08 -44.20
N ALA A 16 -28.96 -23.24 -43.62
CA ALA A 16 -29.02 -24.63 -44.13
C ALA A 16 -28.04 -24.91 -45.27
N GLY A 17 -26.86 -25.45 -44.91
CA GLY A 17 -25.94 -26.19 -45.76
C GLY A 17 -25.29 -27.28 -44.92
N ALA A 18 -25.71 -28.53 -45.11
CA ALA A 18 -25.37 -29.69 -44.31
C ALA A 18 -24.59 -30.74 -45.14
N LEU A 19 -24.00 -31.69 -44.39
CA LEU A 19 -23.41 -33.00 -44.76
C LEU A 19 -21.87 -33.00 -44.84
N ALA A 20 -21.13 -33.85 -44.13
CA ALA A 20 -21.48 -35.09 -43.43
C ALA A 20 -20.56 -35.31 -42.21
N ALA A 21 -21.15 -35.70 -41.08
CA ALA A 21 -20.43 -36.21 -39.92
C ALA A 21 -20.12 -37.68 -40.14
N THR A 22 -18.84 -38.01 -40.27
CA THR A 22 -18.34 -39.38 -40.09
C THR A 22 -18.46 -39.72 -38.62
N VAL A 23 -19.13 -40.84 -38.32
CA VAL A 23 -19.22 -41.42 -36.97
C VAL A 23 -17.82 -41.81 -36.53
N LEU A 24 -17.19 -40.94 -35.73
CA LEU A 24 -16.08 -41.32 -34.86
C LEU A 24 -16.69 -41.70 -33.52
N THR A 25 -16.56 -42.97 -33.18
CA THR A 25 -16.69 -43.47 -31.82
C THR A 25 -15.97 -42.55 -30.86
N PRO A 26 -16.53 -42.22 -29.68
CA PRO A 26 -15.79 -41.48 -28.67
C PRO A 26 -14.60 -42.34 -28.25
N VAL A 27 -13.41 -41.98 -28.75
CA VAL A 27 -12.17 -42.36 -28.10
C VAL A 27 -12.18 -41.55 -26.81
N THR A 28 -12.52 -42.23 -25.71
CA THR A 28 -12.21 -41.76 -24.37
C THR A 28 -10.77 -41.25 -24.38
N PRO A 29 -10.51 -39.99 -24.00
CA PRO A 29 -9.12 -39.58 -23.78
C PRO A 29 -8.52 -40.57 -22.78
N PRO A 30 -7.24 -40.97 -22.92
CA PRO A 30 -6.60 -41.66 -21.82
C PRO A 30 -6.78 -40.72 -20.62
N VAL A 31 -7.50 -41.22 -19.61
CA VAL A 31 -7.34 -40.71 -18.27
C VAL A 31 -5.82 -40.70 -18.11
N ALA A 32 -5.22 -39.51 -18.03
CA ALA A 32 -3.92 -39.42 -17.40
C ALA A 32 -4.18 -40.07 -16.05
N GLU A 33 -3.74 -41.32 -15.90
CA GLU A 33 -3.51 -41.88 -14.59
C GLU A 33 -2.75 -40.77 -13.90
N ALA A 34 -3.42 -40.10 -12.96
CA ALA A 34 -2.71 -39.45 -11.87
C ALA A 34 -1.66 -40.49 -11.52
N ALA A 35 -0.39 -40.17 -11.74
CA ALA A 35 0.68 -41.01 -11.29
C ALA A 35 0.31 -41.27 -9.84
N ALA A 36 -0.15 -42.49 -9.56
CA ALA A 36 -0.39 -42.90 -8.21
C ALA A 36 0.98 -42.66 -7.61
N LEU A 37 1.09 -41.63 -6.77
CA LEU A 37 2.21 -41.48 -5.87
C LEU A 37 2.29 -42.86 -5.23
N THR A 38 3.25 -43.64 -5.72
CA THR A 38 3.58 -44.93 -5.15
C THR A 38 3.83 -44.60 -3.70
N ALA A 39 2.95 -45.10 -2.83
CA ALA A 39 2.98 -44.79 -1.42
C ALA A 39 4.44 -44.89 -0.94
N ALA A 40 5.02 -43.76 -0.56
CA ALA A 40 6.33 -43.75 0.06
C ALA A 40 6.20 -44.62 1.31
N GLU A 41 6.97 -45.71 1.31
CA GLU A 41 7.02 -46.65 2.41
C GLU A 41 7.57 -45.91 3.63
N CYS A 42 6.74 -45.66 4.66
CA CYS A 42 7.30 -45.76 6.02
C CYS A 42 7.89 -47.17 6.07
N THR A 43 9.18 -47.32 6.37
CA THR A 43 9.79 -48.64 6.53
C THR A 43 8.99 -49.42 7.57
N GLY A 44 8.12 -50.32 7.09
CA GLY A 44 7.28 -51.23 7.88
C GLY A 44 6.06 -50.61 8.56
N HIS A 45 4.89 -50.77 7.92
CA HIS A 45 3.52 -50.63 8.46
C HIS A 45 2.84 -49.25 8.35
N LEU A 46 1.59 -49.26 7.84
CA LEU A 46 0.72 -48.09 7.68
C LEU A 46 0.39 -47.46 9.05
N ALA A 47 0.99 -46.32 9.40
CA ALA A 47 0.47 -45.44 10.46
C ALA A 47 -0.50 -44.40 9.87
N VAL A 48 -1.52 -44.85 9.13
CA VAL A 48 -2.64 -43.98 8.73
C VAL A 48 -3.52 -43.79 9.97
N GLY A 49 -3.48 -42.59 10.56
CA GLY A 49 -4.33 -42.24 11.70
C GLY A 49 -3.61 -42.01 13.03
N ALA A 50 -2.33 -41.64 13.01
CA ALA A 50 -1.66 -41.18 14.22
C ALA A 50 -2.40 -39.97 14.82
N THR A 51 -2.57 -39.95 16.14
CA THR A 51 -3.23 -38.86 16.86
C THR A 51 -2.28 -38.23 17.85
N VAL A 52 -2.33 -36.90 17.97
CA VAL A 52 -1.47 -36.18 18.91
C VAL A 52 -2.30 -35.52 20.00
N ALA A 53 -1.81 -35.66 21.23
CA ALA A 53 -2.41 -35.09 22.42
C ALA A 53 -1.36 -34.31 23.23
N ALA A 54 -1.70 -33.09 23.61
CA ALA A 54 -0.91 -32.27 24.53
C ALA A 54 -1.64 -32.13 25.88
N SER A 55 -0.92 -32.19 26.99
CA SER A 55 -1.53 -32.15 28.34
C SER A 55 -1.78 -30.73 28.89
N SER A 56 -1.39 -29.66 28.19
CA SER A 56 -1.51 -28.27 28.69
C SER A 56 -2.56 -27.44 27.97
N THR A 57 -3.26 -26.56 28.72
CA THR A 57 -4.31 -25.64 28.23
C THR A 57 -3.81 -24.53 27.30
N TYR A 58 -2.49 -24.43 27.07
CA TYR A 58 -1.85 -23.45 26.19
C TYR A 58 -1.40 -24.03 24.83
N ALA A 59 -1.78 -25.27 24.49
CA ALA A 59 -1.56 -25.83 23.16
C ALA A 59 -2.59 -25.26 22.15
N ALA A 60 -2.13 -24.56 21.11
CA ALA A 60 -2.99 -24.21 19.99
C ALA A 60 -3.14 -25.42 19.06
N HIS A 61 -4.38 -25.86 18.79
CA HIS A 61 -4.68 -26.93 17.83
C HIS A 61 -4.34 -26.52 16.39
N TYR A 62 -3.54 -27.34 15.69
CA TYR A 62 -3.57 -27.53 14.23
C TYR A 62 -3.53 -29.03 13.92
N ALA A 63 -4.05 -29.37 12.73
CA ALA A 63 -4.41 -30.71 12.29
C ALA A 63 -3.22 -31.65 12.09
N ALA A 64 -3.44 -32.95 12.36
CA ALA A 64 -2.63 -34.04 11.80
C ALA A 64 -2.68 -33.93 10.26
N GLY A 65 -1.62 -33.37 9.66
CA GLY A 65 -1.39 -33.52 8.23
C GLY A 65 -0.98 -34.96 7.98
N ASN A 66 -1.78 -35.72 7.23
CA ASN A 66 -1.35 -37.05 6.79
C ASN A 66 -0.03 -36.90 6.03
N ALA A 67 0.96 -37.69 6.44
CA ALA A 67 2.29 -37.79 5.86
C ALA A 67 2.25 -37.76 4.33
N VAL A 68 2.90 -36.74 3.76
CA VAL A 68 3.63 -36.91 2.51
C VAL A 68 5.03 -37.31 3.00
N ASP A 69 5.58 -38.41 2.49
CA ASP A 69 6.99 -38.85 2.73
C ASP A 69 7.28 -39.84 3.88
N GLY A 70 6.29 -40.53 4.44
CA GLY A 70 6.58 -41.59 5.41
C GLY A 70 7.21 -41.10 6.72
N GLU A 71 7.04 -39.81 7.02
CA GLU A 71 7.53 -39.13 8.23
C GLU A 71 6.34 -38.88 9.17
N CYS A 72 6.46 -39.26 10.45
CA CYS A 72 5.53 -38.77 11.48
C CYS A 72 6.11 -37.46 12.04
N SER A 73 5.72 -36.32 11.44
CA SER A 73 6.09 -34.98 11.92
C SER A 73 4.85 -34.25 12.46
N GLU A 74 4.98 -33.61 13.62
CA GLU A 74 3.99 -32.63 14.08
C GLU A 74 4.67 -31.36 14.60
N SER A 75 4.12 -30.22 14.16
CA SER A 75 4.50 -28.90 14.64
C SER A 75 3.61 -28.46 15.81
N SER A 76 3.98 -28.78 17.04
CA SER A 76 3.28 -28.25 18.22
C SER A 76 3.82 -26.85 18.55
N ARG A 77 2.99 -25.81 18.48
CA ARG A 77 3.35 -24.48 19.02
C ARG A 77 2.81 -24.37 20.46
N TRP A 78 3.73 -24.19 21.41
CA TRP A 78 3.55 -23.85 22.84
C TRP A 78 3.44 -25.01 23.84
N LEU A 79 4.41 -25.07 24.77
CA LEU A 79 4.30 -25.70 26.10
C LEU A 79 4.95 -24.72 27.10
N SER A 80 4.15 -24.00 27.89
CA SER A 80 4.70 -23.17 28.98
C SER A 80 4.80 -24.00 30.25
N ALA A 81 5.97 -24.03 30.89
CA ALA A 81 6.17 -24.64 32.20
C ALA A 81 5.70 -23.72 33.37
N ALA A 82 4.59 -23.02 33.21
CA ALA A 82 4.06 -22.10 34.21
C ALA A 82 2.70 -22.59 34.75
N GLY A 83 2.70 -23.76 35.37
CA GLY A 83 1.58 -24.39 36.09
C GLY A 83 2.02 -25.73 36.71
N ASP A 84 1.32 -26.20 37.75
CA ASP A 84 1.68 -27.38 38.59
C ASP A 84 1.67 -28.76 37.86
N GLU A 85 1.52 -28.81 36.54
CA GLU A 85 1.50 -30.05 35.74
C GLU A 85 2.64 -30.06 34.71
N THR A 86 3.40 -31.16 34.64
CA THR A 86 4.49 -31.37 33.69
C THR A 86 3.93 -31.45 32.26
N PRO A 87 4.26 -30.50 31.36
CA PRO A 87 3.71 -30.50 30.01
C PRO A 87 4.22 -31.70 29.21
N THR A 88 3.31 -32.42 28.56
CA THR A 88 3.63 -33.55 27.67
C THR A 88 3.04 -33.35 26.29
N LEU A 89 3.78 -33.79 25.27
CA LEU A 89 3.32 -33.96 23.89
C LEU A 89 3.38 -35.44 23.56
N THR A 90 2.25 -36.07 23.24
CA THR A 90 2.17 -37.50 22.94
C THR A 90 1.75 -37.73 21.51
N ILE A 91 2.54 -38.47 20.75
CA ILE A 91 2.23 -38.99 19.42
C ILE A 91 1.80 -40.45 19.57
N ASP A 92 0.55 -40.75 19.22
CA ASP A 92 -0.01 -42.11 19.24
C ASP A 92 -0.09 -42.63 17.80
N PHE A 93 0.68 -43.66 17.48
CA PHE A 93 0.76 -44.23 16.14
C PHE A 93 -0.40 -45.19 15.84
N GLY A 94 -1.25 -45.52 16.83
CA GLY A 94 -2.36 -46.45 16.70
C GLY A 94 -1.96 -47.94 16.69
N GLU A 95 -0.78 -48.27 16.15
CA GLU A 95 -0.18 -49.61 16.10
C GLU A 95 1.30 -49.54 16.52
N PRO A 96 1.91 -50.62 17.05
CA PRO A 96 3.33 -50.64 17.39
C PRO A 96 4.23 -50.32 16.18
N THR A 97 4.99 -49.23 16.28
CA THR A 97 5.87 -48.70 15.22
C THR A 97 7.32 -48.71 15.70
N GLU A 98 8.27 -49.06 14.83
CA GLU A 98 9.69 -49.07 15.18
C GLU A 98 10.25 -47.65 15.23
N ILE A 99 10.60 -47.19 16.43
CA ILE A 99 11.09 -45.85 16.72
C ILE A 99 12.62 -45.87 16.80
N GLY A 100 13.29 -45.13 15.91
CA GLY A 100 14.74 -45.00 15.88
C GLY A 100 15.27 -43.74 16.53
N THR A 101 14.98 -42.56 15.97
CA THR A 101 15.46 -41.27 16.50
C THR A 101 14.33 -40.26 16.59
N VAL A 102 14.25 -39.55 17.70
CA VAL A 102 13.31 -38.45 17.90
C VAL A 102 14.07 -37.13 17.81
N TYR A 103 13.74 -36.31 16.82
CA TYR A 103 14.29 -34.97 16.63
C TYR A 103 13.35 -33.94 17.25
N VAL A 104 13.92 -33.02 18.04
CA VAL A 104 13.18 -31.96 18.73
C VAL A 104 13.74 -30.60 18.33
N TYR A 105 12.87 -29.71 17.84
CA TYR A 105 13.23 -28.42 17.26
C TYR A 105 12.77 -27.24 18.12
N SER A 106 13.67 -26.26 18.31
CA SER A 106 13.43 -25.03 19.05
C SER A 106 13.63 -23.78 18.17
N GLY A 107 12.60 -23.41 17.42
CA GLY A 107 12.51 -22.19 16.60
C GLY A 107 11.38 -22.30 15.57
N SER A 108 10.86 -21.19 15.07
CA SER A 108 9.97 -21.22 13.89
C SER A 108 10.82 -21.01 12.64
N GLY A 109 10.97 -22.05 11.82
CA GLY A 109 11.70 -21.97 10.55
C GLY A 109 12.98 -22.81 10.58
N TRP A 110 12.85 -24.07 10.18
CA TRP A 110 13.96 -24.78 9.57
C TRP A 110 14.22 -24.14 8.19
N PRO A 111 15.47 -23.88 7.74
CA PRO A 111 16.77 -24.23 8.34
C PRO A 111 17.38 -23.19 9.29
N THR A 112 16.82 -22.00 9.44
CA THR A 112 17.44 -20.89 10.18
C THR A 112 16.82 -20.71 11.57
N PRO A 113 17.38 -21.35 12.63
CA PRO A 113 16.92 -21.07 13.98
C PRO A 113 17.18 -19.60 14.32
N TYR A 114 16.17 -18.93 14.90
CA TYR A 114 16.34 -17.59 15.46
C TYR A 114 17.49 -17.61 16.47
N ALA A 115 18.47 -16.72 16.31
CA ALA A 115 19.49 -16.52 17.33
C ALA A 115 18.81 -16.12 18.65
N GLY A 116 18.97 -16.94 19.70
CA GLY A 116 18.39 -16.69 21.02
C GLY A 116 17.08 -17.43 21.35
N THR A 117 16.75 -18.53 20.65
CA THR A 117 15.60 -19.36 21.01
C THR A 117 15.76 -20.01 22.38
N VAL A 118 14.65 -20.06 23.10
CA VAL A 118 14.59 -20.56 24.46
C VAL A 118 14.51 -22.09 24.46
N LEU A 119 15.38 -22.71 25.24
CA LEU A 119 15.58 -24.15 25.24
C LEU A 119 14.92 -24.81 26.46
N VAL A 120 14.41 -26.02 26.28
CA VAL A 120 13.78 -26.84 27.34
C VAL A 120 14.64 -28.06 27.63
N ASP A 121 14.59 -28.47 28.89
CA ASP A 121 15.02 -29.80 29.30
C ASP A 121 13.82 -30.74 29.18
N PHE A 122 14.03 -31.94 28.66
CA PHE A 122 12.94 -32.88 28.37
C PHE A 122 13.40 -34.33 28.42
N THR A 123 12.46 -35.24 28.62
CA THR A 123 12.65 -36.67 28.34
C THR A 123 11.81 -37.07 27.13
N VAL A 124 12.34 -37.96 26.33
CA VAL A 124 11.59 -38.69 25.31
C VAL A 124 11.28 -40.05 25.89
N GLU A 125 10.01 -40.43 25.87
CA GLU A 125 9.54 -41.70 26.37
C GLU A 125 8.73 -42.43 25.28
N ALA A 126 8.84 -43.75 25.24
CA ALA A 126 8.14 -44.62 24.32
C ALA A 126 7.18 -45.54 25.11
N TYR A 127 5.99 -45.79 24.59
CA TYR A 127 5.01 -46.67 25.20
C TYR A 127 5.13 -48.07 24.60
N THR A 128 5.66 -49.00 25.39
CA THR A 128 5.99 -50.38 25.01
C THR A 128 5.48 -51.33 26.09
N ASP A 129 4.91 -52.50 25.72
CA ASP A 129 4.45 -53.52 26.68
C ASP A 129 3.58 -52.96 27.83
N ASP A 130 2.60 -52.11 27.47
CA ASP A 130 1.69 -51.41 28.38
C ASP A 130 2.37 -50.46 29.41
N ALA A 131 3.64 -50.08 29.21
CA ALA A 131 4.38 -49.16 30.06
C ALA A 131 5.14 -48.07 29.28
N TRP A 132 5.32 -46.90 29.88
CA TRP A 132 6.21 -45.88 29.36
C TRP A 132 7.65 -46.20 29.78
N ILE A 133 8.56 -46.24 28.80
CA ILE A 133 10.00 -46.36 29.00
C ILE A 133 10.69 -45.10 28.52
N GLU A 134 11.71 -44.64 29.24
CA GLU A 134 12.54 -43.52 28.80
C GLU A 134 13.45 -43.96 27.65
N VAL A 135 13.36 -43.26 26.53
CA VAL A 135 14.23 -43.40 25.36
C VAL A 135 15.50 -42.57 25.57
N GLY A 136 15.36 -41.38 26.15
CA GLY A 136 16.49 -40.57 26.57
C GLY A 136 16.06 -39.24 27.20
N ALA A 137 17.01 -38.60 27.88
CA ALA A 137 16.83 -37.33 28.56
C ALA A 137 17.81 -36.28 28.05
N VAL A 138 17.33 -35.05 27.90
CA VAL A 138 18.11 -33.88 27.50
C VAL A 138 18.04 -32.86 28.62
N THR A 139 19.21 -32.45 29.13
CA THR A 139 19.33 -31.47 30.22
C THR A 139 20.35 -30.39 29.86
N GLY A 140 20.09 -29.15 30.27
CA GLY A 140 20.92 -28.00 29.92
C GLY A 140 21.01 -27.72 28.42
N ASN A 141 19.95 -28.01 27.67
CA ASN A 141 19.96 -27.91 26.20
C ASN A 141 20.43 -26.51 25.73
N THR A 142 21.40 -26.49 24.81
CA THR A 142 21.91 -25.29 24.11
C THR A 142 21.67 -25.32 22.59
N ASP A 143 21.18 -26.44 22.06
CA ASP A 143 21.12 -26.72 20.63
C ASP A 143 19.71 -26.50 20.08
N ALA A 144 19.64 -25.85 18.91
CA ALA A 144 18.37 -25.56 18.23
C ALA A 144 17.63 -26.82 17.76
N VAL A 145 18.39 -27.89 17.49
CA VAL A 145 17.90 -29.22 17.09
C VAL A 145 18.58 -30.25 17.98
N VAL A 146 17.79 -31.09 18.64
CA VAL A 146 18.31 -32.18 19.47
C VAL A 146 17.79 -33.51 18.96
N ALA A 147 18.69 -34.46 18.77
CA ALA A 147 18.36 -35.83 18.39
C ALA A 147 18.46 -36.74 19.62
N VAL A 148 17.38 -37.49 19.91
CA VAL A 148 17.35 -38.52 20.94
C VAL A 148 17.16 -39.87 20.26
N ALA A 149 18.25 -40.63 20.16
CA ALA A 149 18.25 -41.95 19.54
C ALA A 149 17.82 -43.03 20.55
N ALA A 150 16.97 -43.94 20.12
CA ALA A 150 16.65 -45.17 20.81
C ALA A 150 17.69 -46.24 20.42
N ASP A 151 18.52 -46.67 21.37
CA ASP A 151 19.57 -47.66 21.13
C ASP A 151 18.99 -48.96 20.54
N GLY A 152 19.25 -49.21 19.25
CA GLY A 152 18.80 -50.40 18.54
C GLY A 152 17.35 -50.39 18.03
N GLY A 153 16.65 -49.25 18.10
CA GLY A 153 15.24 -49.12 17.74
C GLY A 153 14.30 -49.65 18.83
N VAL A 154 13.15 -48.98 19.03
CA VAL A 154 12.15 -49.34 20.04
C VAL A 154 10.78 -49.45 19.39
N LEU A 155 10.16 -50.63 19.45
CA LEU A 155 8.78 -50.83 19.00
C LEU A 155 7.80 -50.22 19.99
N ALA A 156 7.13 -49.13 19.62
CA ALA A 156 6.23 -48.38 20.49
C ALA A 156 4.93 -48.02 19.79
N SER A 157 3.80 -48.11 20.51
CA SER A 157 2.52 -47.61 19.98
C SER A 157 2.35 -46.11 20.21
N LYS A 158 3.09 -45.52 21.16
CA LYS A 158 3.10 -44.07 21.40
C LYS A 158 4.51 -43.60 21.74
N VAL A 159 4.80 -42.35 21.41
CA VAL A 159 5.99 -41.63 21.91
C VAL A 159 5.50 -40.36 22.58
N ARG A 160 6.11 -39.97 23.69
CA ARG A 160 5.85 -38.67 24.30
C ARG A 160 7.13 -37.92 24.65
N LEU A 161 7.06 -36.62 24.44
CA LEU A 161 8.01 -35.66 24.97
C LEU A 161 7.47 -35.16 26.31
N VAL A 162 8.25 -35.28 27.38
CA VAL A 162 7.91 -34.76 28.71
C VAL A 162 8.85 -33.60 29.02
N ILE A 163 8.32 -32.39 29.13
CA ILE A 163 9.13 -31.21 29.45
C ILE A 163 9.47 -31.21 30.93
N THR A 164 10.73 -31.45 31.28
CA THR A 164 11.18 -31.60 32.67
C THR A 164 11.61 -30.28 33.31
N GLY A 165 11.91 -29.26 32.50
CA GLY A 165 12.24 -27.93 33.00
C GLY A 165 12.56 -26.90 31.91
N LYS A 166 12.71 -25.63 32.31
CA LYS A 166 13.37 -24.62 31.47
C LYS A 166 14.88 -24.91 31.49
N SER A 167 15.55 -24.88 30.33
CA SER A 167 17.02 -24.92 30.30
C SER A 167 17.59 -23.70 31.03
N GLN A 168 18.73 -23.87 31.69
CA GLN A 168 19.46 -22.82 32.43
C GLN A 168 19.88 -21.62 31.57
N HIS A 169 19.77 -21.72 30.24
CA HIS A 169 20.08 -20.65 29.28
C HIS A 169 18.84 -19.88 28.76
N SER A 170 17.65 -20.18 29.28
CA SER A 170 16.37 -19.54 28.93
C SER A 170 16.21 -18.17 29.58
N LEU A 171 15.96 -17.10 28.81
CA LEU A 171 15.74 -15.76 29.38
C LEU A 171 14.28 -15.42 29.74
N ASP A 172 13.22 -15.90 29.06
CA ASP A 172 11.83 -15.64 29.54
C ASP A 172 10.71 -16.63 29.11
N VAL A 173 10.71 -17.28 27.93
CA VAL A 173 9.60 -18.16 27.47
C VAL A 173 10.05 -19.42 26.71
N ALA A 174 9.84 -20.63 27.26
CA ALA A 174 10.19 -21.91 26.64
C ALA A 174 9.30 -22.29 25.45
N ARG A 175 9.90 -22.80 24.34
CA ARG A 175 9.16 -23.18 23.12
C ARG A 175 9.76 -24.43 22.45
N VAL A 176 8.95 -25.48 22.32
CA VAL A 176 9.14 -26.54 21.32
C VAL A 176 8.23 -26.21 20.14
N TYR A 177 8.72 -26.41 18.91
CA TYR A 177 7.97 -26.07 17.70
C TYR A 177 7.66 -27.28 16.84
N GLU A 178 8.55 -28.28 16.81
CA GLU A 178 8.39 -29.47 15.99
C GLU A 178 9.05 -30.67 16.68
N VAL A 179 8.39 -31.84 16.58
CA VAL A 179 8.94 -33.14 16.95
C VAL A 179 8.77 -34.08 15.75
N ALA A 180 9.87 -34.68 15.31
CA ALA A 180 9.88 -35.65 14.23
C ALA A 180 10.39 -36.99 14.74
N VAL A 181 9.64 -38.07 14.47
CA VAL A 181 10.02 -39.43 14.86
C VAL A 181 10.45 -40.22 13.63
N ARG A 182 11.65 -40.80 13.67
CA ARG A 182 12.35 -41.42 12.55
C ARG A 182 12.72 -42.87 12.82
N ALA A 183 12.84 -43.69 11.78
CA ALA A 183 13.28 -45.08 11.89
C ALA A 183 14.79 -45.17 12.25
N PRO A 184 15.27 -46.33 12.74
CA PRO A 184 16.69 -46.49 13.10
C PRO A 184 17.62 -46.26 11.90
N GLY A 185 18.57 -45.34 12.06
CA GLY A 185 19.57 -45.00 11.02
C GLY A 185 19.18 -43.86 10.07
N GLU A 186 17.99 -43.28 10.22
CA GLU A 186 17.59 -42.09 9.48
C GLU A 186 18.16 -40.80 10.11
N GLY A 187 18.70 -39.92 9.25
CA GLY A 187 19.17 -38.59 9.64
C GLY A 187 18.02 -37.64 10.00
N PRO A 188 18.31 -36.38 10.37
CA PRO A 188 17.27 -35.39 10.60
C PRO A 188 16.48 -35.15 9.31
N PRO A 189 15.19 -34.75 9.40
CA PRO A 189 14.49 -34.14 8.29
C PRO A 189 15.40 -33.10 7.62
N MET A 190 15.63 -33.27 6.33
CA MET A 190 16.25 -32.25 5.49
C MET A 190 15.22 -31.10 5.29
N PRO A 191 15.49 -29.96 4.64
CA PRO A 191 14.45 -29.01 4.23
C PRO A 191 13.91 -29.36 2.85
N ALA A 192 12.71 -28.90 2.52
CA ALA A 192 12.38 -28.66 1.12
C ALA A 192 13.41 -27.70 0.47
N PRO A 193 13.62 -27.75 -0.85
CA PRO A 193 14.49 -26.79 -1.50
C PRO A 193 14.03 -25.34 -1.24
N GLU A 194 14.96 -24.40 -1.10
CA GLU A 194 14.65 -22.97 -1.04
C GLU A 194 14.52 -22.47 -2.47
N ALA A 195 13.27 -22.21 -2.88
CA ALA A 195 12.93 -21.71 -4.20
C ALA A 195 12.82 -20.17 -4.18
N THR A 196 13.47 -19.50 -5.12
CA THR A 196 13.52 -18.03 -5.23
C THR A 196 12.91 -17.60 -6.57
N ASP A 197 12.02 -16.61 -6.56
CA ASP A 197 11.39 -16.11 -7.78
C ASP A 197 12.42 -15.63 -8.83
N ASP A 198 12.10 -15.86 -10.11
CA ASP A 198 12.92 -15.47 -11.25
C ASP A 198 12.35 -14.27 -12.01
N PHE A 199 13.25 -13.52 -12.67
CA PHE A 199 12.90 -12.36 -13.49
C PHE A 199 13.68 -12.41 -14.81
N TYR A 200 12.96 -12.26 -15.92
CA TYR A 200 13.56 -12.20 -17.26
C TYR A 200 12.92 -11.09 -18.09
N THR A 201 13.67 -10.59 -19.06
CA THR A 201 13.23 -9.55 -20.01
C THR A 201 13.46 -10.05 -21.43
N LEU A 202 12.55 -9.71 -22.35
CA LEU A 202 12.63 -10.06 -23.77
C LEU A 202 11.95 -9.01 -24.65
N GLU A 203 12.32 -8.97 -25.92
CA GLU A 203 11.62 -8.14 -26.92
C GLU A 203 10.32 -8.82 -27.37
N GLN A 204 9.29 -8.02 -27.63
CA GLN A 204 8.03 -8.43 -28.24
C GLN A 204 8.26 -9.26 -29.51
N ASP A 205 7.37 -10.24 -29.74
CA ASP A 205 7.41 -11.15 -30.90
C ASP A 205 8.69 -12.03 -31.01
N THR A 206 9.52 -12.08 -29.97
CA THR A 206 10.68 -12.97 -29.87
C THR A 206 10.46 -14.07 -28.84
N ALA A 207 10.96 -15.28 -29.11
CA ALA A 207 10.98 -16.35 -28.12
C ALA A 207 12.23 -16.20 -27.23
N LEU A 208 12.07 -16.45 -25.93
CA LEU A 208 13.16 -16.41 -24.94
C LEU A 208 13.59 -17.84 -24.58
N PRO A 209 14.71 -18.35 -25.11
CA PRO A 209 15.35 -19.56 -24.61
C PRO A 209 16.26 -19.23 -23.41
N VAL A 210 16.03 -19.89 -22.28
CA VAL A 210 16.90 -19.82 -21.09
C VAL A 210 17.56 -21.18 -20.88
N GLU A 211 18.88 -21.18 -20.89
CA GLU A 211 19.71 -22.38 -20.70
C GLU A 211 19.78 -22.80 -19.23
N ALA A 212 20.03 -24.08 -18.97
CA ALA A 212 20.21 -24.61 -17.62
C ALA A 212 21.41 -23.95 -16.89
N PRO A 213 21.33 -23.71 -15.56
CA PRO A 213 20.27 -24.17 -14.66
C PRO A 213 18.99 -23.32 -14.65
N GLY A 214 18.90 -22.25 -15.46
CA GLY A 214 17.69 -21.43 -15.66
C GLY A 214 16.96 -21.10 -14.35
N LEU A 215 15.71 -21.57 -14.23
CA LEU A 215 14.84 -21.39 -13.05
C LEU A 215 15.41 -21.92 -11.73
N LEU A 216 16.48 -22.73 -11.77
CA LEU A 216 17.13 -23.33 -10.60
C LEU A 216 18.41 -22.57 -10.21
N ALA A 217 18.79 -21.50 -10.92
CA ALA A 217 20.08 -20.84 -10.77
C ALA A 217 20.25 -20.14 -9.41
N ASN A 218 19.15 -19.64 -8.84
CA ASN A 218 19.07 -18.92 -7.57
C ASN A 218 18.51 -19.80 -6.43
N ASP A 219 18.24 -21.08 -6.69
CA ASP A 219 17.66 -22.01 -5.74
C ASP A 219 18.70 -22.83 -5.00
N THR A 220 18.36 -23.32 -3.82
CA THR A 220 19.26 -24.17 -3.04
C THR A 220 18.56 -25.39 -2.45
N SER A 221 19.30 -26.50 -2.31
CA SER A 221 18.89 -27.66 -1.52
C SER A 221 19.86 -27.86 -0.37
N ALA A 222 19.37 -28.26 0.81
CA ALA A 222 20.31 -28.72 1.82
C ALA A 222 20.93 -30.06 1.40
N GLY A 223 22.17 -30.25 1.82
CA GLY A 223 22.94 -31.46 1.49
C GLY A 223 23.42 -31.50 0.03
N GLY A 224 23.17 -30.46 -0.77
CA GLY A 224 23.65 -30.38 -2.15
C GLY A 224 22.99 -31.38 -3.11
N ARG A 225 21.74 -31.78 -2.84
CA ARG A 225 20.96 -32.63 -3.74
C ARG A 225 20.67 -31.89 -5.05
N ALA A 226 20.66 -32.62 -6.17
CA ALA A 226 20.31 -32.03 -7.46
C ALA A 226 18.85 -31.54 -7.44
N LEU A 227 18.65 -30.31 -7.92
CA LEU A 227 17.34 -29.71 -8.06
C LEU A 227 16.77 -30.01 -9.45
N THR A 228 15.44 -30.08 -9.52
CA THR A 228 14.69 -30.18 -10.76
C THR A 228 13.51 -29.21 -10.77
N ALA A 229 13.12 -28.72 -11.95
CA ALA A 229 11.98 -27.81 -12.12
C ALA A 229 10.79 -28.51 -12.80
N SER A 230 9.56 -28.12 -12.46
CA SER A 230 8.38 -28.48 -13.25
C SER A 230 7.28 -27.41 -13.19
N LEU A 231 6.60 -27.19 -14.31
CA LEU A 231 5.57 -26.17 -14.45
C LEU A 231 4.31 -26.52 -13.62
N VAL A 232 3.75 -25.52 -12.92
CA VAL A 232 2.52 -25.64 -12.12
C VAL A 232 1.37 -24.91 -12.79
N ALA A 233 1.53 -23.62 -13.08
CA ALA A 233 0.55 -22.81 -13.78
C ALA A 233 1.19 -22.10 -14.96
N PRO A 234 0.63 -22.22 -16.18
CA PRO A 234 1.18 -21.56 -17.36
C PRO A 234 0.97 -20.03 -17.33
N PRO A 235 1.72 -19.29 -18.16
CA PRO A 235 1.51 -17.86 -18.35
C PRO A 235 0.14 -17.54 -18.97
N ALA A 236 -0.31 -16.30 -18.80
CA ALA A 236 -1.62 -15.84 -19.28
C ALA A 236 -1.56 -15.23 -20.69
N ARG A 237 -0.38 -14.74 -21.12
CA ARG A 237 -0.17 -13.99 -22.37
C ARG A 237 0.95 -14.60 -23.23
N GLY A 238 1.12 -15.92 -23.14
CA GLY A 238 2.11 -16.68 -23.90
C GLY A 238 2.06 -18.17 -23.62
N THR A 239 3.08 -18.90 -24.08
CA THR A 239 3.29 -20.32 -23.79
C THR A 239 4.69 -20.56 -23.26
N VAL A 240 4.84 -21.49 -22.32
CA VAL A 240 6.14 -21.89 -21.76
C VAL A 240 6.31 -23.40 -21.79
N VAL A 241 7.53 -23.85 -22.09
CA VAL A 241 7.98 -25.23 -21.91
C VAL A 241 9.13 -25.22 -20.91
N VAL A 242 8.95 -25.85 -19.76
CA VAL A 242 9.96 -25.96 -18.68
C VAL A 242 10.52 -27.37 -18.67
N GLU A 243 11.85 -27.48 -18.70
CA GLU A 243 12.57 -28.75 -18.62
C GLU A 243 13.05 -29.03 -17.18
N PRO A 244 13.25 -30.31 -16.80
CA PRO A 244 13.65 -30.67 -15.44
C PRO A 244 14.98 -30.09 -14.98
N ASP A 245 15.90 -29.75 -15.89
CA ASP A 245 17.19 -29.14 -15.56
C ASP A 245 17.11 -27.62 -15.30
N GLY A 246 15.89 -27.07 -15.32
CA GLY A 246 15.60 -25.65 -15.09
C GLY A 246 15.65 -24.80 -16.36
N SER A 247 16.09 -25.34 -17.51
CA SER A 247 15.98 -24.64 -18.78
C SER A 247 14.52 -24.48 -19.21
N PHE A 248 14.20 -23.41 -19.95
CA PHE A 248 12.85 -23.20 -20.47
C PHE A 248 12.85 -22.38 -21.75
N VAL A 249 11.74 -22.46 -22.50
CA VAL A 249 11.45 -21.58 -23.64
C VAL A 249 10.10 -20.93 -23.43
N TYR A 250 10.09 -19.59 -23.37
CA TYR A 250 8.86 -18.80 -23.38
C TYR A 250 8.61 -18.18 -24.76
N THR A 251 7.37 -18.13 -25.19
CA THR A 251 6.92 -17.45 -26.42
C THR A 251 5.71 -16.58 -26.09
N PRO A 252 5.81 -15.24 -26.19
CA PRO A 252 4.69 -14.34 -25.93
C PRO A 252 3.61 -14.47 -27.02
N GLU A 253 2.39 -14.05 -26.69
CA GLU A 253 1.35 -13.79 -27.69
C GLU A 253 1.83 -12.72 -28.68
N ALA A 254 1.41 -12.86 -29.94
CA ALA A 254 1.80 -11.93 -30.99
C ALA A 254 1.39 -10.49 -30.63
N SER A 255 2.32 -9.57 -30.78
CA SER A 255 2.19 -8.16 -30.44
C SER A 255 1.90 -7.86 -28.96
N TYR A 256 2.13 -8.79 -28.04
CA TYR A 256 2.02 -8.50 -26.60
C TYR A 256 3.21 -7.68 -26.09
N VAL A 257 2.93 -6.63 -25.31
CA VAL A 257 3.90 -5.86 -24.52
C VAL A 257 3.34 -5.76 -23.11
N GLY A 258 4.15 -6.04 -22.10
CA GLY A 258 3.72 -6.10 -20.71
C GLY A 258 4.41 -7.18 -19.91
N VAL A 259 3.93 -7.40 -18.69
CA VAL A 259 4.41 -8.43 -17.77
C VAL A 259 3.52 -9.67 -17.83
N ASP A 260 4.14 -10.84 -17.96
CA ASP A 260 3.49 -12.14 -17.87
C ASP A 260 4.18 -12.97 -16.77
N THR A 261 3.48 -13.95 -16.20
CA THR A 261 4.00 -14.74 -15.08
C THR A 261 3.56 -16.19 -15.16
N PHE A 262 4.44 -17.12 -14.80
CA PHE A 262 4.10 -18.53 -14.62
C PHE A 262 4.66 -19.05 -13.30
N THR A 263 4.01 -20.07 -12.72
CA THR A 263 4.50 -20.70 -11.48
C THR A 263 5.05 -22.08 -11.76
N TYR A 264 6.12 -22.44 -11.05
CA TYR A 264 6.80 -23.72 -11.15
C TYR A 264 7.11 -24.25 -9.76
N VAL A 265 7.43 -25.54 -9.67
CA VAL A 265 7.98 -26.14 -8.46
C VAL A 265 9.42 -26.58 -8.68
N VAL A 266 10.23 -26.33 -7.67
CA VAL A 266 11.61 -26.79 -7.50
C VAL A 266 11.55 -28.04 -6.64
N SER A 267 12.18 -29.13 -7.07
CA SER A 267 12.22 -30.39 -6.30
C SER A 267 13.64 -30.93 -6.13
N ASP A 268 13.97 -31.41 -4.94
CA ASP A 268 15.21 -32.15 -4.64
C ASP A 268 15.08 -33.67 -4.88
N GLY A 269 14.00 -34.10 -5.53
CA GLY A 269 13.63 -35.50 -5.78
C GLY A 269 12.79 -36.13 -4.66
N GLU A 270 12.74 -35.51 -3.48
CA GLU A 270 11.91 -35.94 -2.35
C GLU A 270 10.80 -34.92 -2.09
N ARG A 271 11.13 -33.63 -2.05
CA ARG A 271 10.21 -32.54 -1.69
C ARG A 271 10.21 -31.45 -2.73
N SER A 272 9.29 -30.51 -2.59
CA SER A 272 9.19 -29.40 -3.51
C SER A 272 8.76 -28.09 -2.86
N SER A 273 9.18 -26.99 -3.48
CA SER A 273 8.80 -25.62 -3.15
C SER A 273 8.36 -24.90 -4.42
N ALA A 274 7.35 -24.04 -4.32
CA ALA A 274 6.87 -23.27 -5.47
C ALA A 274 7.60 -21.92 -5.57
N ALA A 275 7.84 -21.48 -6.80
CA ALA A 275 8.35 -20.16 -7.14
C ALA A 275 7.63 -19.61 -8.38
N THR A 276 7.80 -18.31 -8.63
CA THR A 276 7.20 -17.60 -9.75
C THR A 276 8.30 -17.07 -10.67
N ALA A 277 8.15 -17.31 -11.97
CA ALA A 277 8.94 -16.63 -12.98
C ALA A 277 8.13 -15.46 -13.56
N THR A 278 8.73 -14.28 -13.56
CA THR A 278 8.17 -13.04 -14.12
C THR A 278 8.89 -12.68 -15.41
N LEU A 279 8.12 -12.39 -16.46
CA LEU A 279 8.60 -12.13 -17.81
C LEU A 279 8.16 -10.72 -18.21
N THR A 280 9.10 -9.81 -18.44
CA THR A 280 8.83 -8.45 -18.94
C THR A 280 9.06 -8.41 -20.43
N VAL A 281 7.97 -8.36 -21.21
CA VAL A 281 7.99 -8.24 -22.67
C VAL A 281 8.00 -6.76 -23.04
N GLU A 282 9.13 -6.29 -23.55
CA GLU A 282 9.31 -4.90 -23.96
C GLU A 282 8.94 -4.72 -25.44
N ALA A 283 8.38 -3.55 -25.77
CA ALA A 283 8.10 -3.22 -27.16
C ALA A 283 9.40 -3.22 -27.97
N ALA A 284 9.33 -3.74 -29.20
CA ALA A 284 10.45 -3.56 -30.12
C ALA A 284 10.66 -2.05 -30.37
N PRO A 285 11.92 -1.57 -30.50
CA PRO A 285 12.19 -0.17 -30.78
C PRO A 285 11.41 0.32 -32.01
N ASP A 286 10.62 1.39 -31.84
CA ASP A 286 9.93 2.01 -32.97
C ASP A 286 10.93 2.85 -33.78
N LEU A 287 11.53 2.21 -34.79
CA LEU A 287 12.48 2.87 -35.69
C LEU A 287 11.82 3.89 -36.64
N ALA A 288 10.47 3.97 -36.68
CA ALA A 288 9.77 4.87 -37.60
C ALA A 288 9.92 6.35 -37.20
N GLY A 289 10.12 6.65 -35.91
CA GLY A 289 10.12 8.03 -35.39
C GLY A 289 8.75 8.72 -35.58
N PRO A 290 8.56 9.94 -35.05
CA PRO A 290 7.32 10.69 -35.29
C PRO A 290 7.19 11.14 -36.75
N ASP A 291 5.96 11.40 -37.20
CA ASP A 291 5.69 11.94 -38.54
C ASP A 291 6.21 13.39 -38.69
N GLU A 292 6.23 14.15 -37.58
CA GLU A 292 6.65 15.55 -37.54
C GLU A 292 7.67 15.80 -36.41
N LEU A 293 8.42 16.90 -36.52
CA LEU A 293 9.37 17.29 -35.49
C LEU A 293 8.61 17.75 -34.24
N GLU A 294 8.92 17.16 -33.09
CA GLU A 294 8.20 17.41 -31.83
C GLU A 294 9.17 17.80 -30.72
N ILE A 295 8.67 18.62 -29.77
CA ILE A 295 9.38 18.93 -28.53
C ILE A 295 8.42 18.99 -27.34
N SER A 296 8.79 18.33 -26.24
CA SER A 296 8.00 18.25 -25.02
C SER A 296 8.88 18.37 -23.77
N ALA A 297 8.28 18.86 -22.69
CA ALA A 297 8.87 18.80 -21.35
C ALA A 297 8.59 17.44 -20.73
N VAL A 298 9.60 16.86 -20.08
CA VAL A 298 9.56 15.50 -19.54
C VAL A 298 9.74 15.47 -18.02
N SER A 299 10.46 16.43 -17.44
CA SER A 299 10.62 16.51 -15.98
C SER A 299 9.35 16.95 -15.27
N THR A 300 8.58 17.84 -15.89
CA THR A 300 7.31 18.34 -15.37
C THR A 300 6.46 18.90 -16.51
N ARG A 301 5.27 19.42 -16.19
CA ARG A 301 4.46 20.14 -17.18
C ARG A 301 5.16 21.44 -17.57
N ALA A 302 5.03 21.79 -18.84
CA ALA A 302 5.63 23.00 -19.40
C ALA A 302 5.25 24.28 -18.62
N ASP A 303 4.07 24.34 -17.98
CA ASP A 303 3.58 25.50 -17.24
C ASP A 303 3.92 25.49 -15.73
N THR A 304 4.71 24.53 -15.27
CA THR A 304 5.05 24.32 -13.85
C THR A 304 6.53 24.04 -13.61
N VAL A 305 7.41 24.48 -14.52
CA VAL A 305 8.86 24.29 -14.41
C VAL A 305 9.40 25.04 -13.19
N THR A 306 10.37 24.47 -12.47
CA THR A 306 11.01 25.11 -11.31
C THR A 306 12.53 25.04 -11.38
N GLY A 307 13.24 25.79 -10.52
CA GLY A 307 14.70 25.64 -10.39
C GLY A 307 15.54 26.27 -11.51
N GLY A 308 14.93 26.69 -12.64
CA GLY A 308 15.63 27.33 -13.74
C GLY A 308 16.20 26.36 -14.78
N ASP A 309 15.84 25.09 -14.71
CA ASP A 309 16.14 24.06 -15.69
C ASP A 309 14.91 23.18 -15.98
N VAL A 310 14.99 22.42 -17.07
CA VAL A 310 13.94 21.48 -17.47
C VAL A 310 14.53 20.39 -18.36
N LEU A 311 14.08 19.15 -18.17
CA LEU A 311 14.42 18.06 -19.09
C LEU A 311 13.46 18.06 -20.27
N LEU A 312 14.00 18.15 -21.49
CA LEU A 312 13.22 18.17 -22.73
C LEU A 312 13.51 16.92 -23.57
N ARG A 313 12.50 16.47 -24.32
CA ARG A 313 12.61 15.44 -25.36
C ARG A 313 12.29 16.03 -26.72
N ILE A 314 13.08 15.64 -27.72
CA ILE A 314 12.86 15.96 -29.12
C ILE A 314 12.61 14.66 -29.87
N GLY A 315 11.45 14.56 -30.51
CA GLY A 315 11.14 13.50 -31.46
C GLY A 315 11.53 13.93 -32.87
N VAL A 316 12.34 13.12 -33.55
CA VAL A 316 12.96 13.44 -34.85
C VAL A 316 12.37 12.58 -35.96
N PRO A 317 11.74 13.18 -36.99
CA PRO A 317 11.19 12.44 -38.12
C PRO A 317 12.20 11.62 -38.90
N ALA A 318 11.72 10.58 -39.57
CA ALA A 318 12.56 9.65 -40.32
C ALA A 318 13.45 10.34 -41.38
N ASP A 319 12.96 11.42 -41.99
CA ASP A 319 13.62 12.19 -43.05
C ASP A 319 14.56 13.30 -42.55
N VAL A 320 14.62 13.54 -41.24
CA VAL A 320 15.50 14.53 -40.60
C VAL A 320 16.69 13.83 -39.93
N PRO A 321 17.94 14.13 -40.33
CA PRO A 321 19.12 13.68 -39.59
C PRO A 321 19.21 14.37 -38.22
N PRO A 322 19.35 13.64 -37.09
CA PRO A 322 19.41 14.24 -35.75
C PRO A 322 20.56 15.24 -35.56
N ASP A 323 21.68 15.07 -36.28
CA ASP A 323 22.85 15.95 -36.25
C ASP A 323 22.65 17.29 -36.97
N ARG A 324 21.50 17.49 -37.65
CA ARG A 324 21.13 18.73 -38.34
C ARG A 324 20.08 19.54 -37.61
N LEU A 325 19.93 19.33 -36.30
CA LEU A 325 19.04 20.11 -35.45
C LEU A 325 19.77 21.28 -34.79
N THR A 326 19.08 22.38 -34.59
CA THR A 326 19.50 23.50 -33.75
C THR A 326 18.39 23.81 -32.77
N VAL A 327 18.73 23.87 -31.47
CA VAL A 327 17.79 24.20 -30.40
C VAL A 327 18.14 25.56 -29.81
N ARG A 328 17.14 26.44 -29.72
CA ARG A 328 17.30 27.81 -29.20
C ARG A 328 16.41 28.05 -27.99
N LEU A 329 16.99 28.61 -26.94
CA LEU A 329 16.28 29.18 -25.79
C LEU A 329 16.12 30.69 -25.98
N ASN A 330 14.88 31.17 -25.86
CA ASN A 330 14.47 32.57 -25.94
C ASN A 330 15.00 33.30 -27.17
N GLN A 331 15.14 32.57 -28.30
CA GLN A 331 15.70 33.02 -29.58
C GLN A 331 17.15 33.53 -29.53
N LYS A 332 17.80 33.49 -28.37
CA LYS A 332 19.10 34.13 -28.10
C LYS A 332 20.22 33.11 -27.89
N GLN A 333 19.94 32.07 -27.13
CA GLN A 333 20.94 31.10 -26.69
C GLN A 333 20.80 29.80 -27.48
N ASP A 334 21.89 29.34 -28.07
CA ASP A 334 21.97 27.99 -28.65
C ASP A 334 22.20 26.98 -27.53
N VAL A 335 21.28 26.04 -27.36
CA VAL A 335 21.31 24.99 -26.34
C VAL A 335 21.38 23.60 -26.96
N THR A 336 21.70 23.50 -28.25
CA THR A 336 21.76 22.23 -29.00
C THR A 336 22.68 21.21 -28.33
N ALA A 337 23.82 21.66 -27.79
CA ALA A 337 24.80 20.81 -27.12
C ALA A 337 24.30 20.14 -25.83
N ALA A 338 23.14 20.56 -25.30
CA ALA A 338 22.54 19.94 -24.12
C ALA A 338 21.83 18.63 -24.45
N PHE A 339 21.56 18.36 -25.73
CA PHE A 339 20.80 17.19 -26.18
C PHE A 339 21.73 16.05 -26.62
N GLY A 340 21.47 14.85 -26.09
CA GLY A 340 22.09 13.60 -26.50
C GLY A 340 21.06 12.62 -27.04
N ALA A 341 21.49 11.72 -27.94
CA ALA A 341 20.62 10.68 -28.48
C ALA A 341 20.33 9.62 -27.41
N THR A 342 19.05 9.30 -27.22
CA THR A 342 18.59 8.17 -26.39
C THR A 342 18.27 6.95 -27.24
N ASP A 343 17.84 7.16 -28.49
CA ASP A 343 17.72 6.16 -29.54
C ASP A 343 17.99 6.82 -30.92
N GLU A 344 17.69 6.14 -32.03
CA GLU A 344 17.92 6.69 -33.38
C GLU A 344 17.10 7.95 -33.72
N ARG A 345 15.96 8.16 -33.05
CA ARG A 345 14.95 9.18 -33.39
C ARG A 345 14.51 10.05 -32.22
N GLN A 346 15.07 9.85 -31.03
CA GLN A 346 14.81 10.65 -29.85
C GLN A 346 16.09 11.24 -29.28
N LEU A 347 16.03 12.53 -28.97
CA LEU A 347 17.05 13.24 -28.22
C LEU A 347 16.47 13.70 -26.88
N VAL A 348 17.26 13.60 -25.82
CA VAL A 348 16.92 14.14 -24.49
C VAL A 348 18.01 15.11 -24.06
N GLY A 349 17.62 16.23 -23.46
CA GLY A 349 18.56 17.25 -23.00
C GLY A 349 18.04 18.08 -21.84
N LEU A 350 18.93 18.34 -20.87
CA LEU A 350 18.65 19.22 -19.73
C LEU A 350 18.97 20.66 -20.13
N VAL A 351 17.94 21.50 -20.27
CA VAL A 351 18.10 22.91 -20.63
C VAL A 351 18.04 23.76 -19.37
N SER A 352 19.15 24.40 -19.02
CA SER A 352 19.27 25.29 -17.86
C SER A 352 19.30 26.77 -18.23
N ASN A 353 19.27 27.65 -17.22
CA ASN A 353 19.24 29.12 -17.32
C ASN A 353 17.92 29.67 -17.86
N LEU A 354 16.80 29.02 -17.53
CA LEU A 354 15.48 29.58 -17.77
C LEU A 354 15.29 30.85 -16.93
N GLU A 355 14.75 31.90 -17.55
CA GLU A 355 14.35 33.12 -16.85
C GLU A 355 13.09 32.81 -16.00
N LEU A 356 12.86 33.52 -14.89
CA LEU A 356 11.58 33.38 -14.19
C LEU A 356 10.43 33.86 -15.08
N GLY A 357 9.33 33.11 -15.13
CA GLY A 357 8.19 33.34 -16.01
C GLY A 357 8.32 32.61 -17.35
N GLU A 358 7.77 33.22 -18.40
CA GLU A 358 7.66 32.59 -19.72
C GLU A 358 9.03 32.47 -20.43
N ASN A 359 9.31 31.29 -20.97
CA ASN A 359 10.47 30.98 -21.81
C ASN A 359 10.00 30.27 -23.09
N GLN A 360 10.73 30.44 -24.18
CA GLN A 360 10.45 29.81 -25.47
C GLN A 360 11.62 28.91 -25.88
N ILE A 361 11.33 27.64 -26.16
CA ILE A 361 12.25 26.74 -26.84
C ILE A 361 11.81 26.60 -28.30
N GLU A 362 12.76 26.69 -29.22
CA GLU A 362 12.55 26.45 -30.65
C GLU A 362 13.56 25.41 -31.15
N VAL A 363 13.08 24.36 -31.82
CA VAL A 363 13.88 23.37 -32.52
C VAL A 363 13.76 23.62 -34.02
N LEU A 364 14.89 23.71 -34.70
CA LEU A 364 14.99 24.00 -36.14
C LEU A 364 15.82 22.91 -36.81
N ALA A 365 15.27 22.28 -37.86
CA ALA A 365 16.04 21.35 -38.69
C ALA A 365 16.64 22.06 -39.91
N ASP A 366 17.93 21.87 -40.16
CA ASP A 366 18.63 22.39 -41.33
C ASP A 366 18.48 21.44 -42.53
N VAL A 367 17.25 21.20 -42.98
CA VAL A 367 16.94 20.41 -44.19
C VAL A 367 16.08 21.25 -45.17
N PRO A 368 15.89 20.86 -46.45
CA PRO A 368 15.20 21.69 -47.43
C PRO A 368 13.81 22.21 -46.99
N ASP A 369 13.02 21.37 -46.31
CA ASP A 369 11.67 21.72 -45.84
C ASP A 369 11.66 22.46 -44.49
N ARG A 370 12.81 22.53 -43.81
CA ARG A 370 13.05 23.24 -42.54
C ARG A 370 11.94 23.04 -41.49
N PRO A 371 11.59 21.79 -41.13
CA PRO A 371 10.63 21.55 -40.07
C PRO A 371 11.09 22.22 -38.75
N ARG A 372 10.12 22.64 -37.96
CA ARG A 372 10.33 23.33 -36.69
C ARG A 372 9.32 22.89 -35.65
N ALA A 373 9.76 22.86 -34.40
CA ALA A 373 8.93 22.65 -33.23
C ALA A 373 9.18 23.77 -32.22
N ALA A 374 8.18 24.14 -31.43
CA ALA A 374 8.36 25.12 -30.37
C ALA A 374 7.54 24.76 -29.14
N LEU A 375 8.07 25.09 -27.97
CA LEU A 375 7.44 24.86 -26.68
C LEU A 375 7.56 26.13 -25.83
N THR A 376 6.45 26.53 -25.21
CA THR A 376 6.43 27.61 -24.22
C THR A 376 6.49 26.99 -22.83
N LEU A 377 7.45 27.44 -22.04
CA LEU A 377 7.67 26.99 -20.67
C LEU A 377 7.37 28.14 -19.70
N VAL A 378 6.89 27.84 -18.50
CA VAL A 378 6.75 28.82 -17.41
C VAL A 378 7.57 28.33 -16.23
N ASN A 379 8.68 29.02 -15.98
CA ASN A 379 9.61 28.71 -14.90
C ASN A 379 9.28 29.52 -13.63
N HIS A 380 9.28 28.84 -12.49
CA HIS A 380 8.97 29.37 -11.17
C HIS A 380 10.20 29.22 -10.23
N PRO A 381 10.25 29.95 -9.11
CA PRO A 381 11.33 29.80 -8.13
C PRO A 381 11.45 28.37 -7.58
N GLN A 382 12.66 27.94 -7.24
CA GLN A 382 12.93 26.61 -6.67
C GLN A 382 12.22 26.40 -5.32
N GLU A 383 11.99 27.48 -4.58
CA GLU A 383 11.29 27.48 -3.31
C GLU A 383 9.76 27.57 -3.45
N GLY A 384 9.22 27.66 -4.67
CA GLY A 384 7.80 27.92 -4.92
C GLY A 384 7.39 29.39 -4.71
N PRO A 385 6.08 29.70 -4.73
CA PRO A 385 4.98 28.78 -5.01
C PRO A 385 4.71 28.65 -6.52
N VAL A 386 4.04 27.57 -6.91
CA VAL A 386 3.57 27.27 -8.28
C VAL A 386 2.05 27.11 -8.33
N LEU A 387 1.50 26.41 -7.34
CA LEU A 387 0.10 25.99 -7.17
C LEU A 387 -0.49 26.47 -5.84
N SER A 388 0.29 26.41 -4.75
CA SER A 388 -0.20 26.54 -3.36
C SER A 388 -0.54 27.98 -2.94
N GLY A 389 -0.12 28.96 -3.74
CA GLY A 389 -0.29 30.38 -3.47
C GLY A 389 0.74 30.92 -2.49
N PRO A 390 0.52 32.12 -1.92
CA PRO A 390 1.49 32.76 -1.04
C PRO A 390 1.99 31.85 0.08
N HIS A 391 3.31 31.84 0.29
CA HIS A 391 3.94 31.04 1.33
C HIS A 391 3.37 31.34 2.72
N GLN A 392 3.22 30.28 3.51
CA GLN A 392 2.83 30.39 4.90
C GLN A 392 3.89 31.16 5.71
N GLN A 393 3.45 32.06 6.59
CA GLN A 393 4.31 32.86 7.46
C GLN A 393 3.75 32.92 8.90
N PRO A 394 4.61 32.83 9.94
CA PRO A 394 6.04 32.52 9.91
C PRO A 394 6.29 31.07 9.46
N PHE A 395 7.51 30.71 9.05
CA PHE A 395 7.80 29.33 8.68
C PHE A 395 9.13 28.90 9.27
N VAL A 396 9.13 27.79 10.00
CA VAL A 396 10.30 27.32 10.75
C VAL A 396 11.02 26.25 9.95
N CYS A 397 12.27 26.53 9.60
CA CYS A 397 13.16 25.56 8.97
C CYS A 397 13.72 24.60 10.03
N GLU A 398 13.66 23.30 9.75
CA GLU A 398 14.06 22.24 10.66
C GLU A 398 15.23 21.39 10.15
N THR A 399 15.98 21.91 9.17
CA THR A 399 17.17 21.24 8.62
C THR A 399 18.20 20.88 9.70
N ALA A 400 18.32 21.70 10.75
CA ALA A 400 19.25 21.46 11.85
C ALA A 400 18.90 20.21 12.67
N SER A 401 17.61 19.84 12.73
CA SER A 401 17.11 18.64 13.40
C SER A 401 16.79 17.50 12.42
N PHE A 402 16.89 17.74 11.11
CA PHE A 402 16.67 16.74 10.07
C PHE A 402 17.76 15.67 10.14
N THR A 403 17.39 14.43 10.47
CA THR A 403 18.35 13.33 10.62
C THR A 403 18.55 12.58 9.31
N MET A 404 19.81 12.31 8.97
CA MET A 404 20.12 11.58 7.74
C MET A 404 19.99 10.07 7.95
N PRO A 405 19.14 9.36 7.17
CA PRO A 405 18.96 7.92 7.31
C PRO A 405 20.25 7.19 6.94
N VAL A 406 20.57 6.12 7.67
CA VAL A 406 21.76 5.27 7.52
C VAL A 406 23.11 5.96 7.78
N VAL A 407 23.42 7.06 7.09
CA VAL A 407 24.71 7.78 7.18
C VAL A 407 24.90 8.55 8.48
N GLY A 408 23.81 8.92 9.16
CA GLY A 408 23.81 9.63 10.44
C GLY A 408 24.18 11.12 10.36
N GLY A 409 23.99 11.82 11.47
CA GLY A 409 24.14 13.28 11.55
C GLY A 409 22.88 14.05 11.12
N THR A 410 22.99 15.37 11.09
CA THR A 410 21.92 16.28 10.60
C THR A 410 22.39 17.13 9.43
N LEU A 411 21.46 17.83 8.76
CA LEU A 411 21.77 18.73 7.65
C LEU A 411 22.38 20.07 8.10
N GLY A 412 22.25 20.41 9.38
CA GLY A 412 22.73 21.67 9.93
C GLY A 412 21.75 22.83 9.70
N GLU A 413 22.16 24.03 10.09
CA GLU A 413 21.34 25.24 9.93
C GLU A 413 21.00 25.49 8.45
N PRO A 414 19.80 26.01 8.15
CA PRO A 414 19.40 26.32 6.78
C PRO A 414 20.31 27.42 6.21
N LEU A 415 20.54 27.39 4.89
CA LEU A 415 21.36 28.40 4.21
C LEU A 415 20.63 29.76 4.10
N ASP A 416 19.30 29.75 4.11
CA ASP A 416 18.45 30.94 4.01
C ASP A 416 17.05 30.75 4.67
N GLU A 417 16.20 31.77 4.52
CA GLU A 417 14.81 31.77 5.03
C GLU A 417 13.86 30.82 4.28
N ASN A 418 14.29 30.31 3.12
CA ASN A 418 13.57 29.33 2.30
C ASN A 418 13.95 27.89 2.67
N CYS A 419 14.66 27.68 3.77
CA CYS A 419 15.05 26.36 4.26
C CYS A 419 15.93 25.58 3.28
N THR A 420 16.70 26.29 2.44
CA THR A 420 17.60 25.64 1.49
C THR A 420 18.78 24.98 2.20
N ILE A 421 19.28 23.89 1.61
CA ILE A 421 20.47 23.17 2.07
C ILE A 421 21.49 23.07 0.93
N GLU A 422 22.75 22.81 1.28
CA GLU A 422 23.75 22.42 0.29
C GLU A 422 23.40 21.02 -0.25
N PRO A 423 23.20 20.84 -1.57
CA PRO A 423 22.95 19.53 -2.14
C PRO A 423 24.09 18.57 -1.81
N ARG A 424 23.73 17.33 -1.46
CA ARG A 424 24.72 16.32 -1.06
C ARG A 424 24.37 14.94 -1.59
N VAL A 425 25.42 14.17 -1.83
CA VAL A 425 25.35 12.78 -2.29
C VAL A 425 26.01 11.90 -1.25
N ASP A 426 25.28 10.92 -0.75
CA ASP A 426 25.76 9.91 0.18
C ASP A 426 25.62 8.52 -0.43
N TYR A 427 26.51 7.61 -0.05
CA TYR A 427 26.43 6.21 -0.42
C TYR A 427 26.37 5.33 0.82
N PHE A 428 25.61 4.25 0.71
CA PHE A 428 25.58 3.16 1.67
C PHE A 428 25.26 1.85 0.95
N TYR A 429 25.49 0.72 1.61
CA TYR A 429 25.29 -0.58 1.00
C TYR A 429 24.60 -1.54 1.97
N ARG A 430 23.92 -2.54 1.42
CA ARG A 430 23.31 -3.61 2.21
C ARG A 430 24.32 -4.72 2.43
N THR A 431 24.44 -5.19 3.67
CA THR A 431 25.31 -6.31 4.00
C THR A 431 24.66 -7.66 3.70
N THR A 432 25.47 -8.71 3.59
CA THR A 432 24.99 -10.11 3.49
C THR A 432 24.18 -10.55 4.71
N THR A 433 24.29 -9.84 5.84
CA THR A 433 23.47 -10.07 7.05
C THR A 433 22.18 -9.24 7.06
N GLY A 434 21.91 -8.46 6.01
CA GLY A 434 20.68 -7.67 5.86
C GLY A 434 20.60 -6.34 6.60
N THR A 435 21.74 -5.73 6.95
CA THR A 435 21.75 -4.37 7.53
C THR A 435 22.40 -3.38 6.58
N TYR A 436 22.06 -2.09 6.71
CA TYR A 436 22.74 -1.04 5.96
C TYR A 436 24.02 -0.58 6.66
N ARG A 437 25.07 -0.34 5.88
CA ARG A 437 26.33 0.26 6.32
C ARG A 437 26.72 1.41 5.41
N ARG A 438 27.29 2.46 6.00
CA ARG A 438 27.83 3.60 5.26
C ARG A 438 28.95 3.15 4.31
N TRP A 439 28.91 3.66 3.08
CA TRP A 439 29.99 3.47 2.12
C TRP A 439 31.18 4.36 2.48
N VAL A 440 32.39 3.81 2.35
CA VAL A 440 33.63 4.56 2.64
C VAL A 440 33.96 5.46 1.47
N ALA A 441 34.04 6.77 1.71
CA ALA A 441 34.38 7.73 0.66
C ALA A 441 35.75 7.43 0.03
N GLY A 442 35.82 7.43 -1.30
CA GLY A 442 37.04 7.10 -2.05
C GLY A 442 37.42 5.61 -2.04
N ALA A 443 36.50 4.70 -1.68
CA ALA A 443 36.74 3.26 -1.82
C ALA A 443 37.12 2.90 -3.26
N THR A 444 38.05 1.96 -3.42
CA THR A 444 38.50 1.43 -4.72
C THR A 444 38.21 -0.07 -4.88
N ALA A 445 37.51 -0.67 -3.91
CA ALA A 445 37.15 -2.08 -3.90
C ALA A 445 35.87 -2.27 -3.08
N TYR A 446 35.13 -3.33 -3.38
CA TYR A 446 33.90 -3.68 -2.67
C TYR A 446 34.17 -4.16 -1.24
N PRO A 447 33.32 -3.80 -0.26
CA PRO A 447 33.30 -4.43 1.06
C PRO A 447 33.08 -5.95 0.95
N SER A 448 33.78 -6.73 1.78
CA SER A 448 33.67 -8.21 1.75
C SER A 448 32.31 -8.73 2.19
N ASP A 449 31.53 -7.91 2.90
CA ASP A 449 30.18 -8.22 3.37
C ASP A 449 29.09 -7.59 2.49
N LEU A 450 29.43 -7.06 1.31
CA LEU A 450 28.46 -6.48 0.37
C LEU A 450 27.49 -7.55 -0.15
N ALA A 451 26.19 -7.32 0.02
CA ALA A 451 25.15 -8.13 -0.61
C ALA A 451 24.96 -7.76 -2.09
N ARG A 452 24.37 -8.68 -2.83
CA ARG A 452 23.86 -8.48 -4.20
C ARG A 452 22.34 -8.55 -4.20
N THR A 453 21.72 -8.07 -5.28
CA THR A 453 20.29 -8.18 -5.52
C THR A 453 20.02 -8.31 -7.00
N THR A 454 18.95 -9.00 -7.34
CA THR A 454 18.43 -9.10 -8.72
C THR A 454 17.22 -8.20 -8.84
N THR A 455 17.26 -7.27 -9.79
CA THR A 455 16.14 -6.34 -10.03
C THR A 455 14.93 -7.06 -10.63
N SER A 456 13.79 -6.37 -10.68
CA SER A 456 12.57 -6.83 -11.35
C SER A 456 12.73 -7.10 -12.85
N LEU A 457 13.81 -6.62 -13.46
CA LEU A 457 14.16 -6.87 -14.87
C LEU A 457 15.21 -8.00 -15.04
N GLY A 458 15.57 -8.70 -13.95
CA GLY A 458 16.53 -9.80 -13.98
C GLY A 458 18.00 -9.36 -13.91
N VAL A 459 18.29 -8.09 -13.61
CA VAL A 459 19.66 -7.57 -13.58
C VAL A 459 20.29 -7.78 -12.20
N ASP A 460 21.36 -8.56 -12.12
CA ASP A 460 22.11 -8.82 -10.88
C ASP A 460 23.17 -7.73 -10.63
N VAL A 461 23.00 -6.97 -9.57
CA VAL A 461 23.87 -5.83 -9.21
C VAL A 461 24.31 -5.89 -7.74
N PRO A 462 25.46 -5.27 -7.39
CA PRO A 462 25.79 -5.04 -5.99
C PRO A 462 24.74 -4.13 -5.33
N PHE A 463 24.33 -4.44 -4.09
CA PHE A 463 23.33 -3.65 -3.37
C PHE A 463 23.97 -2.40 -2.75
N ILE A 464 24.38 -1.47 -3.61
CA ILE A 464 24.92 -0.15 -3.28
C ILE A 464 23.86 0.89 -3.61
N VAL A 465 23.53 1.72 -2.64
CA VAL A 465 22.50 2.75 -2.74
C VAL A 465 23.19 4.10 -2.78
N ARG A 466 22.91 4.87 -3.83
CA ARG A 466 23.16 6.30 -3.90
C ARG A 466 21.96 7.03 -3.33
N MET A 467 22.19 7.94 -2.39
CA MET A 467 21.17 8.83 -1.85
C MET A 467 21.55 10.28 -2.15
N GLU A 468 20.66 11.01 -2.80
CA GLU A 468 20.80 12.44 -2.99
C GLU A 468 19.86 13.17 -2.03
N THR A 469 20.32 14.29 -1.47
CA THR A 469 19.54 15.14 -0.57
C THR A 469 19.73 16.59 -0.98
N THR A 470 18.63 17.27 -1.27
CA THR A 470 18.59 18.64 -1.80
C THR A 470 17.36 19.39 -1.24
N SER A 471 17.09 20.59 -1.73
CA SER A 471 15.90 21.37 -1.40
C SER A 471 15.04 21.66 -2.62
N ALA A 472 13.72 21.58 -2.42
CA ALA A 472 12.72 22.08 -3.36
C ALA A 472 11.47 22.47 -2.55
N ASN A 473 10.78 23.54 -2.94
CA ASN A 473 9.56 24.03 -2.29
C ASN A 473 9.71 24.29 -0.77
N ARG A 474 10.87 24.79 -0.32
CA ARG A 474 11.22 24.95 1.11
C ARG A 474 11.21 23.64 1.91
N ALA A 475 11.25 22.50 1.22
CA ALA A 475 11.34 21.16 1.78
C ALA A 475 12.74 20.59 1.61
N VAL A 476 13.06 19.59 2.43
CA VAL A 476 14.17 18.66 2.16
C VAL A 476 13.65 17.55 1.26
N VAL A 477 14.28 17.38 0.10
CA VAL A 477 14.01 16.30 -0.85
C VAL A 477 15.08 15.24 -0.70
N GLN A 478 14.67 13.98 -0.66
CA GLN A 478 15.57 12.83 -0.67
C GLN A 478 15.19 11.87 -1.79
N THR A 479 16.18 11.38 -2.52
CA THR A 479 16.02 10.35 -3.55
C THR A 479 17.05 9.24 -3.33
N THR A 480 16.69 8.01 -3.67
CA THR A 480 17.61 6.87 -3.66
C THR A 480 17.44 5.98 -4.89
N ILE A 481 18.55 5.38 -5.29
CA ILE A 481 18.64 4.51 -6.46
C ILE A 481 19.79 3.52 -6.25
N LEU A 482 19.71 2.32 -6.86
CA LEU A 482 20.85 1.43 -6.93
C LEU A 482 21.86 1.97 -7.93
N HIS A 483 23.10 2.17 -7.49
CA HIS A 483 24.19 2.69 -8.31
C HIS A 483 25.53 2.23 -7.77
N ASP A 484 26.38 1.71 -8.64
CA ASP A 484 27.73 1.24 -8.33
C ASP A 484 28.78 2.31 -8.70
N PRO A 485 29.28 3.07 -7.70
CA PRO A 485 30.22 4.15 -7.95
C PRO A 485 31.63 3.68 -8.34
N LEU A 486 31.93 2.37 -8.34
CA LEU A 486 33.25 1.85 -8.74
C LEU A 486 33.36 1.61 -10.24
N VAL A 487 32.24 1.34 -10.92
CA VAL A 487 32.24 0.93 -12.34
C VAL A 487 31.30 1.75 -13.22
N GLU A 488 30.28 2.38 -12.63
CA GLU A 488 29.32 3.21 -13.36
C GLU A 488 29.74 4.70 -13.33
N PRO A 489 29.46 5.46 -14.40
CA PRO A 489 29.61 6.91 -14.37
C PRO A 489 28.63 7.54 -13.38
N GLU A 490 28.82 8.82 -13.09
CA GLU A 490 27.82 9.57 -12.34
C GLU A 490 26.49 9.60 -13.11
N PRO A 491 25.34 9.36 -12.45
CA PRO A 491 24.06 9.32 -13.13
C PRO A 491 23.72 10.65 -13.82
N ALA A 492 23.16 10.52 -15.01
CA ALA A 492 22.63 11.62 -15.82
C ALA A 492 21.43 11.13 -16.66
N PRO A 493 20.60 12.01 -17.23
CA PRO A 493 19.47 11.60 -18.06
C PRO A 493 19.81 10.68 -19.24
N THR A 494 21.06 10.73 -19.73
CA THR A 494 21.57 9.89 -20.82
C THR A 494 22.51 8.76 -20.33
N ALA A 495 22.66 8.59 -19.01
CA ALA A 495 23.54 7.60 -18.37
C ALA A 495 22.87 7.09 -17.09
N GLN A 496 21.86 6.24 -17.28
CA GLN A 496 21.07 5.67 -16.20
C GLN A 496 21.83 4.52 -15.50
N PRO A 497 21.71 4.37 -14.16
CA PRO A 497 22.30 3.24 -13.44
C PRO A 497 21.71 1.90 -13.90
N ALA A 498 22.54 0.87 -14.06
CA ALA A 498 22.11 -0.47 -14.46
C ALA A 498 21.22 -1.16 -13.41
N GLY A 499 21.35 -0.77 -12.14
CA GLY A 499 20.49 -1.26 -11.05
C GLY A 499 19.11 -0.61 -11.00
N TRP A 500 18.86 0.44 -11.80
CA TRP A 500 17.55 1.07 -11.87
C TRP A 500 16.69 0.39 -12.92
N ASN A 501 15.46 0.04 -12.53
CA ASN A 501 14.51 -0.55 -13.45
C ASN A 501 13.75 0.50 -14.28
N GLY A 502 14.03 1.80 -14.22
CA GLY A 502 13.25 2.84 -14.92
C GLY A 502 11.96 3.27 -14.21
N ARG A 503 11.56 2.57 -13.13
CA ARG A 503 10.35 2.86 -12.35
C ARG A 503 10.69 3.61 -11.07
N ALA A 504 9.74 4.38 -10.55
CA ALA A 504 9.93 5.11 -9.30
C ALA A 504 8.74 4.98 -8.34
N ILE A 505 9.05 5.01 -7.04
CA ILE A 505 8.05 5.03 -5.97
C ILE A 505 8.22 6.33 -5.18
N PHE A 506 7.14 7.11 -5.10
CA PHE A 506 7.05 8.29 -4.27
C PHE A 506 6.50 7.90 -2.90
N THR A 507 7.32 7.99 -1.86
CA THR A 507 6.90 7.63 -0.50
C THR A 507 6.27 8.82 0.21
N LEU A 508 5.05 8.62 0.69
CA LEU A 508 4.21 9.63 1.35
C LEU A 508 4.06 9.29 2.83
N GLY A 509 4.26 10.26 3.71
CA GLY A 509 4.38 10.03 5.15
C GLY A 509 3.27 10.62 6.03
N GLY A 510 3.17 10.07 7.25
CA GLY A 510 2.77 10.70 8.53
C GLY A 510 1.39 11.34 8.66
N GLY A 511 0.68 11.12 9.78
CA GLY A 511 -0.64 11.72 10.02
C GLY A 511 -0.63 13.25 10.24
N CYS A 512 -1.75 13.89 9.94
CA CYS A 512 -1.99 15.34 10.00
C CYS A 512 -2.13 15.94 11.43
N ALA A 513 -1.26 15.62 12.39
CA ALA A 513 -1.50 16.09 13.77
C ALA A 513 -1.10 17.56 14.01
N GLY A 514 -0.01 18.04 13.39
CA GLY A 514 0.59 19.33 13.71
C GLY A 514 1.46 19.90 12.59
N GLY A 515 1.17 19.54 11.34
CA GLY A 515 1.96 19.92 10.17
C GLY A 515 1.67 21.33 9.69
N TRP A 516 1.90 22.33 10.54
CA TRP A 516 1.66 23.75 10.25
C TRP A 516 2.95 24.57 10.51
N TYR A 517 3.26 25.54 9.64
CA TYR A 517 4.32 26.55 9.80
C TYR A 517 5.75 25.98 9.91
N ARG A 518 6.04 24.84 9.29
CA ARG A 518 7.32 24.14 9.44
C ARG A 518 7.77 23.36 8.20
N SER A 519 9.07 23.23 7.99
CA SER A 519 9.64 22.45 6.88
C SER A 519 9.67 20.94 7.14
N GLY A 520 9.69 20.52 8.41
CA GLY A 520 9.84 19.13 8.82
C GLY A 520 11.29 18.65 8.94
N SER A 521 11.50 17.65 9.80
CA SER A 521 12.81 17.04 10.11
C SER A 521 12.95 15.59 9.60
N SER A 522 12.02 15.14 8.76
CA SER A 522 12.05 13.82 8.13
C SER A 522 11.23 13.80 6.84
N THR A 523 11.45 12.79 6.01
CA THR A 523 10.68 12.46 4.79
C THR A 523 9.83 11.20 5.01
N GLY A 524 9.08 10.77 3.99
CA GLY A 524 8.35 9.49 3.94
C GLY A 524 9.23 8.24 3.86
N THR A 525 10.54 8.36 4.11
CA THR A 525 11.60 7.36 3.99
C THR A 525 11.94 6.95 2.56
N VAL A 526 13.23 6.77 2.27
CA VAL A 526 13.74 6.39 0.94
C VAL A 526 14.75 5.24 1.05
N THR A 527 14.59 4.37 2.05
CA THR A 527 15.59 3.32 2.36
C THR A 527 14.94 1.94 2.49
N ASN A 528 13.80 1.72 1.84
CA ASN A 528 13.14 0.42 1.87
C ASN A 528 13.92 -0.58 1.00
N ASP A 529 14.47 -1.63 1.62
CA ASP A 529 15.37 -2.56 0.94
C ASP A 529 14.64 -3.50 -0.03
N PHE A 530 13.39 -3.87 0.25
CA PHE A 530 12.58 -4.64 -0.69
C PHE A 530 12.32 -3.85 -1.99
N LEU A 531 11.97 -2.56 -1.88
CA LEU A 531 11.71 -1.73 -3.06
C LEU A 531 12.99 -1.46 -3.86
N LEU A 532 14.06 -1.05 -3.16
CA LEU A 532 15.37 -0.82 -3.80
C LEU A 532 15.93 -2.09 -4.43
N GLY A 533 15.79 -3.24 -3.76
CA GLY A 533 16.29 -4.52 -4.25
C GLY A 533 15.67 -4.96 -5.59
N ARG A 534 14.43 -4.51 -5.87
CA ARG A 534 13.76 -4.72 -7.16
C ARG A 534 14.15 -3.70 -8.24
N GLY A 535 15.01 -2.74 -7.91
CA GLY A 535 15.48 -1.71 -8.81
C GLY A 535 14.61 -0.46 -8.86
N PHE A 536 13.57 -0.30 -8.03
CA PHE A 536 12.82 0.96 -7.98
C PHE A 536 13.70 2.09 -7.45
N ALA A 537 13.64 3.26 -8.08
CA ALA A 537 14.08 4.48 -7.43
C ALA A 537 13.04 4.93 -6.39
N LEU A 538 13.49 5.45 -5.25
CA LEU A 538 12.61 6.01 -4.23
C LEU A 538 12.80 7.51 -4.15
N MET A 539 11.71 8.25 -3.97
CA MET A 539 11.75 9.69 -3.75
C MET A 539 10.76 10.14 -2.69
N SER A 540 11.10 11.17 -1.94
CA SER A 540 10.24 11.75 -0.93
C SER A 540 10.65 13.18 -0.58
N SER A 541 9.69 13.95 -0.07
CA SER A 541 9.90 15.31 0.43
C SER A 541 9.40 15.45 1.86
N SER A 542 10.05 16.31 2.65
CA SER A 542 9.65 16.58 4.03
C SER A 542 8.26 17.22 4.13
N LEU A 543 7.82 17.93 3.07
CA LEU A 543 6.46 18.46 2.94
C LEU A 543 5.46 17.46 2.35
N ASN A 544 5.90 16.26 1.96
CA ASN A 544 5.02 15.12 1.67
C ASN A 544 4.85 14.18 2.89
N VAL A 545 5.16 14.70 4.08
CA VAL A 545 4.82 14.12 5.37
C VAL A 545 3.77 15.00 6.01
N PHE A 546 2.53 14.53 6.12
CA PHE A 546 1.41 15.35 6.64
C PHE A 546 1.57 15.75 8.11
N GLY A 547 2.47 15.08 8.86
CA GLY A 547 2.92 15.53 10.17
C GLY A 547 3.72 16.84 10.16
N ASN A 548 4.28 17.22 9.01
CA ASN A 548 5.06 18.44 8.78
C ASN A 548 4.27 19.47 7.94
N ASN A 549 3.46 18.99 6.99
CA ASN A 549 2.66 19.82 6.08
C ASN A 549 1.30 19.16 5.83
N CYS A 550 0.26 19.57 6.55
CA CYS A 550 -1.08 19.05 6.30
C CYS A 550 -1.91 19.96 5.37
N ASN A 551 -1.28 20.36 4.25
CA ASN A 551 -1.93 21.05 3.15
C ASN A 551 -1.72 20.23 1.88
N ASP A 552 -2.81 19.77 1.30
CA ASP A 552 -2.82 18.86 0.16
C ASP A 552 -2.37 19.54 -1.15
N VAL A 553 -2.61 20.84 -1.32
CA VAL A 553 -2.09 21.60 -2.47
C VAL A 553 -0.57 21.74 -2.36
N LEU A 554 -0.06 22.10 -1.18
CA LEU A 554 1.37 22.23 -0.94
C LEU A 554 2.09 20.87 -1.06
N ALA A 555 1.42 19.79 -0.66
CA ALA A 555 1.92 18.44 -0.89
C ALA A 555 1.96 18.06 -2.37
N ALA A 556 0.94 18.41 -3.16
CA ALA A 556 0.96 18.19 -4.62
C ALA A 556 2.08 18.96 -5.32
N GLU A 557 2.26 20.23 -4.97
CA GLU A 557 3.35 21.07 -5.46
C GLU A 557 4.72 20.49 -5.10
N SER A 558 4.89 20.06 -3.85
CA SER A 558 6.13 19.43 -3.39
C SER A 558 6.41 18.11 -4.09
N ALA A 559 5.38 17.30 -4.37
CA ALA A 559 5.53 16.04 -5.08
C ALA A 559 5.91 16.26 -6.55
N MET A 560 5.26 17.23 -7.21
CA MET A 560 5.59 17.65 -8.57
C MET A 560 7.04 18.11 -8.68
N MET A 561 7.49 19.03 -7.82
CA MET A 561 8.85 19.57 -7.86
C MET A 561 9.91 18.52 -7.47
N THR A 562 9.55 17.59 -6.59
CA THR A 562 10.43 16.44 -6.25
C THR A 562 10.60 15.49 -7.43
N LYS A 563 9.51 15.18 -8.15
CA LYS A 563 9.55 14.37 -9.38
C LYS A 563 10.35 15.08 -10.47
N GLU A 564 10.16 16.39 -10.64
CA GLU A 564 10.93 17.22 -11.56
C GLU A 564 12.44 17.10 -11.30
N THR A 565 12.86 17.38 -10.05
CA THR A 565 14.27 17.28 -9.62
C THR A 565 14.83 15.87 -9.86
N PHE A 566 14.04 14.83 -9.62
CA PHE A 566 14.45 13.45 -9.88
C PHE A 566 14.65 13.19 -11.38
N VAL A 567 13.69 13.59 -12.22
CA VAL A 567 13.73 13.33 -13.67
C VAL A 567 14.85 14.13 -14.33
N GLU A 568 15.10 15.37 -13.91
CA GLU A 568 16.24 16.15 -14.40
C GLU A 568 17.58 15.50 -14.09
N ARG A 569 17.65 14.78 -12.97
CA ARG A 569 18.86 14.10 -12.53
C ARG A 569 19.08 12.76 -13.23
N TYR A 570 18.06 11.92 -13.29
CA TYR A 570 18.18 10.52 -13.71
C TYR A 570 17.58 10.24 -15.09
N GLY A 571 16.80 11.17 -15.64
CA GLY A 571 16.07 10.99 -16.89
C GLY A 571 14.62 10.56 -16.68
N PRO A 572 13.89 10.33 -17.78
CA PRO A 572 12.46 10.01 -17.75
C PRO A 572 12.17 8.74 -16.94
N VAL A 573 11.06 8.74 -16.22
CA VAL A 573 10.51 7.58 -15.51
C VAL A 573 9.45 6.90 -16.36
N ASP A 574 9.41 5.57 -16.37
CA ASP A 574 8.36 4.82 -17.08
C ASP A 574 7.00 5.02 -16.42
N HIS A 575 6.99 4.96 -15.08
CA HIS A 575 5.84 5.30 -14.26
C HIS A 575 6.26 5.60 -12.81
N THR A 576 5.44 6.38 -12.11
CA THR A 576 5.60 6.76 -10.70
C THR A 576 4.43 6.24 -9.87
N ILE A 577 4.73 5.44 -8.84
CA ILE A 577 3.72 4.92 -7.90
C ILE A 577 3.68 5.81 -6.64
N GLY A 578 2.52 6.38 -6.33
CA GLY A 578 2.28 6.99 -5.02
C GLY A 578 2.11 5.91 -3.94
N TYR A 579 2.95 5.92 -2.90
CA TYR A 579 2.98 4.85 -1.89
C TYR A 579 2.93 5.43 -0.48
N GLY A 580 1.87 5.13 0.28
CA GLY A 580 1.78 5.61 1.67
C GLY A 580 0.53 5.17 2.42
N CYS A 581 0.62 5.16 3.74
CA CYS A 581 -0.50 4.86 4.63
C CYS A 581 -0.95 6.08 5.43
N SER A 582 -2.22 6.12 5.83
CA SER A 582 -2.77 7.17 6.69
C SER A 582 -2.60 8.55 6.06
N GLY A 583 -1.77 9.42 6.64
CA GLY A 583 -1.23 10.65 6.06
C GLY A 583 -0.90 10.57 4.57
N GLY A 584 -0.25 9.48 4.16
CA GLY A 584 0.13 9.27 2.78
C GLY A 584 -1.03 8.92 1.86
N SER A 585 -2.11 8.32 2.37
CA SER A 585 -3.27 7.95 1.57
C SER A 585 -4.13 9.15 1.18
N TYR A 586 -4.35 10.12 2.10
CA TYR A 586 -5.01 11.39 1.75
C TYR A 586 -4.27 12.09 0.61
N GLN A 587 -2.94 12.16 0.74
CA GLN A 587 -2.06 12.78 -0.23
C GLN A 587 -2.14 12.06 -1.57
N ALA A 588 -1.98 10.73 -1.58
CA ALA A 588 -2.02 9.95 -2.80
C ALA A 588 -3.34 10.16 -3.55
N HIS A 589 -4.48 10.05 -2.87
CA HIS A 589 -5.80 10.28 -3.48
C HIS A 589 -5.96 11.71 -3.98
N GLN A 590 -5.70 12.71 -3.14
CA GLN A 590 -5.92 14.10 -3.53
C GLN A 590 -4.95 14.58 -4.61
N ILE A 591 -3.69 14.12 -4.60
CA ILE A 591 -2.71 14.42 -5.63
C ILE A 591 -3.12 13.77 -6.94
N ALA A 592 -3.43 12.47 -6.93
CA ALA A 592 -3.84 11.76 -8.13
C ALA A 592 -5.13 12.31 -8.75
N ASP A 593 -6.14 12.62 -7.94
CA ASP A 593 -7.43 13.13 -8.43
C ASP A 593 -7.30 14.55 -8.99
N ASN A 594 -6.66 15.45 -8.23
CA ASN A 594 -6.62 16.87 -8.58
C ASN A 594 -5.46 17.27 -9.51
N TYR A 595 -4.38 16.49 -9.56
CA TYR A 595 -3.14 16.79 -10.30
C TYR A 595 -2.64 15.54 -11.06
N PRO A 596 -3.43 15.01 -12.02
CA PRO A 596 -3.11 13.80 -12.77
C PRO A 596 -1.77 13.93 -13.50
N GLY A 597 -1.02 12.82 -13.54
CA GLY A 597 0.32 12.73 -14.15
C GLY A 597 1.48 12.87 -13.17
N ILE A 598 1.23 13.28 -11.91
CA ILE A 598 2.24 13.18 -10.85
C ILE A 598 2.44 11.70 -10.47
N PHE A 599 1.35 10.98 -10.22
CA PHE A 599 1.34 9.53 -10.02
C PHE A 599 0.57 8.85 -11.15
N ASP A 600 1.11 7.74 -11.64
CA ASP A 600 0.52 6.91 -12.69
C ASP A 600 -0.34 5.78 -12.10
N GLY A 601 -0.11 5.46 -10.82
CA GLY A 601 -0.90 4.53 -10.00
C GLY A 601 -0.61 4.76 -8.51
N VAL A 602 -1.51 4.32 -7.63
CA VAL A 602 -1.33 4.49 -6.17
C VAL A 602 -1.53 3.20 -5.38
N VAL A 603 -0.58 2.92 -4.48
CA VAL A 603 -0.67 1.85 -3.48
C VAL A 603 -0.83 2.52 -2.12
N VAL A 604 -2.06 2.57 -1.65
CA VAL A 604 -2.42 3.25 -0.41
C VAL A 604 -2.67 2.24 0.70
N GLY A 605 -2.28 2.61 1.92
CA GLY A 605 -2.53 1.82 3.11
C GLY A 605 -3.41 2.55 4.11
N CYS A 606 -4.15 1.85 4.95
CA CYS A 606 -4.87 2.46 6.09
C CYS A 606 -5.69 3.69 5.61
N SER A 607 -6.40 3.46 4.52
CA SER A 607 -6.80 4.47 3.54
C SER A 607 -7.71 5.56 4.10
N PHE A 608 -7.68 6.72 3.46
CA PHE A 608 -8.58 7.85 3.67
C PHE A 608 -8.77 8.64 2.37
N PRO A 609 -10.00 9.10 2.05
CA PRO A 609 -10.25 9.92 0.87
C PRO A 609 -9.58 11.30 0.91
N GLU A 610 -9.66 11.99 2.06
CA GLU A 610 -9.11 13.34 2.27
C GLU A 610 -9.05 13.68 3.77
N VAL A 611 -8.40 14.80 4.12
CA VAL A 611 -8.35 15.29 5.50
C VAL A 611 -9.61 16.07 5.90
N GLY A 612 -10.20 16.84 4.97
CA GLY A 612 -11.16 17.89 5.29
C GLY A 612 -12.54 17.42 5.72
N PHE A 613 -12.97 16.23 5.31
CA PHE A 613 -14.37 15.79 5.47
C PHE A 613 -14.43 14.35 6.00
N ALA A 614 -13.92 13.36 5.28
CA ALA A 614 -13.88 11.96 5.71
C ALA A 614 -13.14 11.81 7.05
N THR A 615 -12.15 12.66 7.33
CA THR A 615 -11.44 12.70 8.61
C THR A 615 -11.94 13.78 9.55
N VAL A 616 -11.91 15.06 9.18
CA VAL A 616 -12.25 16.13 10.13
C VAL A 616 -13.69 16.04 10.60
N SER A 617 -14.67 15.78 9.72
CA SER A 617 -16.07 15.63 10.17
C SER A 617 -16.21 14.45 11.13
N PHE A 618 -15.65 13.29 10.78
CA PHE A 618 -15.61 12.08 11.61
C PHE A 618 -15.03 12.34 13.02
N LEU A 619 -13.94 13.09 13.11
CA LEU A 619 -13.31 13.45 14.37
C LEU A 619 -14.14 14.46 15.18
N THR A 620 -14.70 15.48 14.52
CA THR A 620 -15.50 16.52 15.19
C THR A 620 -16.84 15.98 15.68
N ASP A 621 -17.47 15.08 14.96
CA ASP A 621 -18.69 14.39 15.38
C ASP A 621 -18.42 13.54 16.64
N ALA A 622 -17.29 12.82 16.67
CA ALA A 622 -16.87 12.10 17.87
C ALA A 622 -16.59 13.04 19.06
N ARG A 623 -16.02 14.23 18.83
CA ARG A 623 -15.81 15.24 19.87
C ARG A 623 -17.12 15.75 20.46
N LEU A 624 -18.14 15.97 19.62
CA LEU A 624 -19.47 16.37 20.06
C LEU A 624 -20.15 15.27 20.88
N LEU A 625 -20.11 14.03 20.40
CA LEU A 625 -20.63 12.87 21.13
C LEU A 625 -19.93 12.67 22.47
N GLU A 626 -18.60 12.73 22.53
CA GLU A 626 -17.83 12.64 23.78
C GLU A 626 -18.27 13.74 24.76
N THR A 627 -18.41 14.98 24.28
CA THR A 627 -18.82 16.12 25.12
C THR A 627 -20.22 15.91 25.67
N TYR A 628 -21.17 15.46 24.84
CA TYR A 628 -22.52 15.14 25.28
C TYR A 628 -22.53 14.04 26.35
N PHE A 629 -21.93 12.88 26.06
CA PHE A 629 -21.96 11.72 26.96
C PHE A 629 -21.24 11.94 28.28
N THR A 630 -20.30 12.89 28.34
CA THR A 630 -19.50 13.16 29.55
C THR A 630 -20.00 14.36 30.36
N ARG A 631 -20.69 15.32 29.74
CA ARG A 631 -21.04 16.60 30.39
C ARG A 631 -22.50 17.00 30.28
N ASN A 632 -23.18 16.68 29.19
CA ASN A 632 -24.48 17.28 28.87
C ASN A 632 -25.66 16.33 29.01
N ALA A 633 -25.44 15.00 28.91
CA ALA A 633 -26.49 13.99 29.00
C ALA A 633 -27.26 14.10 30.33
N THR A 634 -28.59 14.07 30.27
CA THR A 634 -29.46 14.04 31.47
C THR A 634 -30.22 12.75 31.66
N VAL A 635 -30.01 11.80 30.76
CA VAL A 635 -30.54 10.45 30.82
C VAL A 635 -29.39 9.45 30.96
N GLU A 636 -29.71 8.25 31.46
CA GLU A 636 -28.73 7.18 31.61
C GLU A 636 -28.40 6.51 30.27
N TRP A 637 -27.14 6.11 30.11
CA TRP A 637 -26.63 5.47 28.90
C TRP A 637 -25.74 4.28 29.26
N THR A 638 -26.04 3.11 28.72
CA THR A 638 -25.09 1.98 28.76
C THR A 638 -23.98 2.17 27.73
N GLN A 639 -22.84 1.49 27.88
CA GLN A 639 -21.76 1.57 26.89
C GLN A 639 -22.20 1.10 25.50
N GLU A 640 -23.01 0.03 25.44
CA GLU A 640 -23.51 -0.51 24.18
C GLU A 640 -24.44 0.47 23.46
N GLN A 641 -25.28 1.20 24.21
CA GLN A 641 -26.11 2.26 23.65
C GLN A 641 -25.27 3.42 23.09
N LYS A 642 -24.20 3.81 23.80
CA LYS A 642 -23.28 4.84 23.30
C LYS A 642 -22.55 4.38 22.03
N ARG A 643 -22.11 3.12 22.00
CA ARG A 643 -21.51 2.49 20.80
C ARG A 643 -22.49 2.53 19.63
N ALA A 644 -23.71 2.02 19.82
CA ALA A 644 -24.75 2.01 18.79
C ALA A 644 -25.07 3.41 18.26
N ALA A 645 -25.29 4.39 19.15
CA ALA A 645 -25.58 5.78 18.75
C ALA A 645 -24.41 6.46 18.02
N SER A 646 -23.17 6.05 18.30
CA SER A 646 -21.97 6.58 17.61
C SER A 646 -21.66 5.90 16.29
N GLY A 647 -22.18 4.69 16.05
CA GLY A 647 -21.85 3.85 14.89
C GLY A 647 -20.51 3.13 14.96
N PHE A 648 -19.61 3.51 15.87
CA PHE A 648 -18.28 2.93 15.96
C PHE A 648 -18.29 1.45 16.40
N ALA A 649 -17.23 0.73 16.01
CA ALA A 649 -17.00 -0.66 16.40
C ALA A 649 -16.89 -0.81 17.93
N THR A 650 -16.26 0.14 18.61
CA THR A 650 -16.11 0.16 20.07
C THR A 650 -16.39 1.55 20.63
N TYR A 651 -16.88 1.65 21.87
CA TYR A 651 -17.10 2.95 22.50
C TYR A 651 -15.77 3.73 22.72
N ALA A 652 -14.64 3.04 22.88
CA ALA A 652 -13.33 3.66 23.05
C ALA A 652 -12.94 4.57 21.85
N MET A 653 -13.45 4.27 20.66
CA MET A 653 -13.30 5.11 19.46
C MET A 653 -13.76 6.55 19.68
N VAL A 654 -14.89 6.77 20.39
CA VAL A 654 -15.44 8.12 20.60
C VAL A 654 -14.39 9.02 21.25
N SER A 655 -13.76 8.54 22.33
CA SER A 655 -12.73 9.30 23.04
C SER A 655 -11.43 9.43 22.23
N ALA A 656 -11.03 8.37 21.51
CA ALA A 656 -9.84 8.40 20.64
C ALA A 656 -9.98 9.44 19.51
N MET A 657 -11.13 9.44 18.83
CA MET A 657 -11.43 10.35 17.73
C MET A 657 -11.66 11.77 18.21
N SER A 658 -12.31 11.94 19.36
CA SER A 658 -12.46 13.23 20.04
C SER A 658 -11.10 13.91 20.25
N ARG A 659 -10.07 13.19 20.72
CA ARG A 659 -8.70 13.74 20.82
C ARG A 659 -8.15 14.16 19.45
N GLY A 660 -8.40 13.37 18.42
CA GLY A 660 -8.00 13.69 17.05
C GLY A 660 -8.59 14.99 16.51
N ALA A 661 -9.76 15.42 16.99
CA ALA A 661 -10.40 16.69 16.60
C ALA A 661 -9.58 17.93 17.00
N ALA A 662 -8.55 17.81 17.84
CA ALA A 662 -7.67 18.94 18.19
C ALA A 662 -7.02 19.63 16.97
N ARG A 663 -7.01 18.97 15.80
CA ARG A 663 -6.53 19.53 14.52
C ARG A 663 -7.31 20.75 14.02
N ILE A 664 -8.52 20.99 14.53
CA ILE A 664 -9.31 22.18 14.21
C ILE A 664 -9.26 23.25 15.31
N ASP A 665 -8.59 22.99 16.44
CA ASP A 665 -8.38 23.99 17.49
C ASP A 665 -7.13 24.82 17.15
N PRO A 666 -7.28 26.12 16.86
CA PRO A 666 -6.19 26.99 16.41
C PRO A 666 -5.06 27.17 17.44
N ARG A 667 -5.28 26.75 18.68
CA ARG A 667 -4.35 26.88 19.81
C ARG A 667 -3.52 25.60 20.04
N GLN A 668 -3.99 24.47 19.53
CA GLN A 668 -3.34 23.16 19.74
C GLN A 668 -2.28 22.90 18.68
N ASN A 669 -1.28 22.07 19.01
CA ASN A 669 -0.21 21.65 18.09
C ASN A 669 0.51 22.84 17.41
N CYS A 670 0.63 23.95 18.12
CA CYS A 670 1.19 25.21 17.61
C CYS A 670 2.57 25.54 18.22
N ASP A 671 3.22 24.55 18.83
CA ASP A 671 4.41 24.78 19.63
C ASP A 671 5.64 25.23 18.83
N ILE A 672 5.65 24.93 17.53
CA ILE A 672 6.70 25.36 16.61
C ILE A 672 6.69 26.88 16.40
N VAL A 673 5.53 27.52 16.52
CA VAL A 673 5.40 28.98 16.39
C VAL A 673 5.82 29.62 17.72
N PRO A 674 6.62 30.70 17.76
CA PRO A 674 6.93 31.39 19.00
C PRO A 674 5.67 31.86 19.75
N ALA A 675 5.62 31.68 21.07
CA ALA A 675 4.43 31.96 21.88
C ALA A 675 3.85 33.39 21.69
N ALA A 676 4.71 34.39 21.49
CA ALA A 676 4.31 35.78 21.26
C ALA A 676 3.59 36.01 19.91
N LEU A 677 3.72 35.09 18.96
CA LEU A 677 3.05 35.17 17.65
C LEU A 677 1.78 34.32 17.58
N ARG A 678 1.56 33.40 18.53
CA ARG A 678 0.41 32.48 18.51
C ARG A 678 -0.90 33.22 18.76
N TYR A 679 -1.95 32.77 18.11
CA TYR A 679 -3.31 33.21 18.37
C TYR A 679 -3.72 32.94 19.83
N HIS A 680 -4.30 33.95 20.46
CA HIS A 680 -5.06 33.82 21.70
C HIS A 680 -6.29 34.74 21.61
N PRO A 681 -7.52 34.26 21.89
CA PRO A 681 -8.73 35.05 21.67
C PRO A 681 -8.76 36.39 22.42
N GLU A 682 -8.09 36.47 23.58
CA GLU A 682 -8.05 37.67 24.42
C GLU A 682 -6.75 38.47 24.27
N ASP A 683 -5.60 37.77 24.28
CA ASP A 683 -4.29 38.42 24.40
C ASP A 683 -3.64 38.73 23.05
N ASN A 684 -3.96 37.93 22.02
CA ASN A 684 -3.39 38.07 20.68
C ASN A 684 -4.37 37.57 19.60
N PRO A 685 -5.52 38.25 19.42
CA PRO A 685 -6.59 37.78 18.53
C PRO A 685 -6.21 37.80 17.04
N ALA A 686 -5.16 38.54 16.67
CA ALA A 686 -4.60 38.57 15.31
C ALA A 686 -3.39 37.62 15.12
N GLY A 687 -3.09 36.80 16.13
CA GLY A 687 -1.97 35.86 16.08
C GLY A 687 -2.15 34.73 15.08
N VAL A 688 -1.06 33.99 14.88
CA VAL A 688 -0.97 32.82 14.02
C VAL A 688 -1.86 31.71 14.54
N ARG A 689 -2.75 31.21 13.68
CA ARG A 689 -3.70 30.13 13.99
C ARG A 689 -3.20 28.81 13.42
N CYS A 690 -3.15 27.78 14.26
CA CYS A 690 -2.68 26.45 13.91
C CYS A 690 -3.84 25.47 13.78
N GLY A 691 -4.37 25.29 12.57
CA GLY A 691 -5.43 24.33 12.31
C GLY A 691 -5.60 24.03 10.83
N VAL A 692 -6.28 22.92 10.52
CA VAL A 692 -6.47 22.39 9.15
C VAL A 692 -6.92 23.48 8.17
N PHE A 693 -7.95 24.24 8.54
CA PHE A 693 -8.53 25.25 7.64
C PHE A 693 -7.66 26.51 7.55
N ASP A 694 -7.01 26.91 8.64
CA ASP A 694 -6.09 28.06 8.65
C ASP A 694 -4.85 27.77 7.79
N HIS A 695 -4.39 26.52 7.75
CA HIS A 695 -3.29 26.10 6.88
C HIS A 695 -3.66 26.03 5.39
N ALA A 696 -4.96 25.89 5.08
CA ALA A 696 -5.52 25.92 3.73
C ALA A 696 -6.21 27.26 3.40
N VAL A 697 -5.79 28.36 4.04
CA VAL A 697 -6.42 29.68 3.87
C VAL A 697 -6.36 30.20 2.43
N ASN A 698 -5.33 29.87 1.66
CA ASN A 698 -5.24 30.23 0.23
C ASN A 698 -6.36 29.57 -0.59
N VAL A 699 -6.83 28.39 -0.16
CA VAL A 699 -7.95 27.70 -0.79
C VAL A 699 -9.28 28.29 -0.34
N TYR A 700 -9.55 28.30 0.97
CA TYR A 700 -10.87 28.66 1.50
C TYR A 700 -11.12 30.18 1.60
N GLY A 701 -10.06 30.98 1.56
CA GLY A 701 -10.09 32.42 1.80
C GLY A 701 -10.40 32.76 3.26
N THR A 702 -10.50 34.05 3.54
CA THR A 702 -10.75 34.58 4.88
C THR A 702 -12.17 35.11 5.06
N ASP A 703 -12.66 35.03 6.29
CA ASP A 703 -13.84 35.77 6.73
C ASP A 703 -13.50 37.25 6.89
N SER A 704 -14.35 38.13 6.37
CA SER A 704 -14.06 39.57 6.36
C SER A 704 -14.26 40.26 7.72
N ALA A 705 -15.02 39.63 8.63
CA ALA A 705 -15.28 40.18 9.96
C ALA A 705 -14.18 39.77 10.96
N THR A 706 -13.70 38.54 10.89
CA THR A 706 -12.69 38.02 11.83
C THR A 706 -11.27 37.98 11.25
N GLY A 707 -11.13 37.90 9.93
CA GLY A 707 -9.85 37.62 9.27
C GLY A 707 -9.43 36.15 9.30
N PHE A 708 -10.19 35.27 9.97
CA PHE A 708 -9.87 33.84 10.07
C PHE A 708 -10.15 33.10 8.76
N ALA A 709 -9.54 31.94 8.56
CA ALA A 709 -9.89 31.09 7.42
C ALA A 709 -11.37 30.67 7.48
N ARG A 710 -12.04 30.67 6.33
CA ARG A 710 -13.41 30.18 6.23
C ARG A 710 -13.44 28.67 6.44
N ARG A 711 -14.43 28.17 7.18
CA ARG A 711 -14.53 26.75 7.56
C ARG A 711 -15.73 26.08 6.91
N PRO A 712 -15.54 25.05 6.07
CA PRO A 712 -16.62 24.22 5.55
C PRO A 712 -16.99 23.10 6.56
N LEU A 713 -17.18 23.44 7.85
CA LEU A 713 -17.57 22.49 8.89
C LEU A 713 -19.02 22.73 9.30
N ASP A 714 -19.87 21.70 9.23
CA ASP A 714 -21.30 21.82 9.50
C ASP A 714 -21.84 20.61 10.26
N ASN A 715 -22.76 20.83 11.21
CA ASN A 715 -23.57 19.77 11.82
C ASN A 715 -25.06 20.15 12.00
N VAL A 716 -25.55 21.14 11.23
CA VAL A 716 -26.95 21.58 11.28
C VAL A 716 -27.83 20.50 10.66
N GLY A 717 -28.90 20.11 11.36
CA GLY A 717 -29.86 19.11 10.88
C GLY A 717 -29.42 17.64 11.00
N ILE A 718 -28.18 17.37 11.42
CA ILE A 718 -27.70 15.99 11.64
C ILE A 718 -28.40 15.38 12.86
N GLN A 719 -29.01 14.21 12.66
CA GLN A 719 -29.74 13.45 13.66
C GLN A 719 -28.86 12.34 14.26
N TYR A 720 -28.02 12.67 15.25
CA TYR A 720 -27.12 11.69 15.84
C TYR A 720 -27.90 10.57 16.53
N GLY A 721 -27.54 9.31 16.25
CA GLY A 721 -28.18 8.12 16.80
C GLY A 721 -29.49 7.69 16.13
N LEU A 722 -29.79 8.16 14.91
CA LEU A 722 -31.05 7.86 14.22
C LEU A 722 -31.24 6.35 13.97
N ASP A 723 -30.25 5.67 13.41
CA ASP A 723 -30.36 4.22 13.17
C ASP A 723 -30.47 3.45 14.49
N ALA A 724 -29.72 3.87 15.52
CA ALA A 724 -29.83 3.28 16.85
C ALA A 724 -31.22 3.46 17.47
N LEU A 725 -31.92 4.55 17.16
CA LEU A 725 -33.31 4.77 17.56
C LEU A 725 -34.25 3.82 16.81
N ASN A 726 -34.12 3.77 15.49
CA ASN A 726 -34.98 2.95 14.62
C ASN A 726 -34.81 1.45 14.90
N ASP A 727 -33.60 1.01 15.22
CA ASP A 727 -33.30 -0.37 15.63
C ASP A 727 -33.74 -0.69 17.08
N GLY A 728 -34.23 0.31 17.82
CA GLY A 728 -34.64 0.18 19.22
C GLY A 728 -33.49 0.00 20.22
N ALA A 729 -32.24 0.23 19.80
CA ALA A 729 -31.08 0.18 20.68
C ALA A 729 -31.10 1.33 21.71
N ILE A 730 -31.61 2.50 21.33
CA ILE A 730 -31.83 3.65 22.21
C ILE A 730 -33.31 4.03 22.24
N THR A 731 -33.73 4.68 23.32
CA THR A 731 -35.11 5.13 23.48
C THR A 731 -35.36 6.48 22.78
N PRO A 732 -36.62 6.82 22.45
CA PRO A 732 -36.96 8.16 21.96
C PRO A 732 -36.49 9.29 22.89
N GLU A 733 -36.51 9.08 24.21
CA GLU A 733 -36.02 10.06 25.17
C GLU A 733 -34.50 10.25 25.11
N GLN A 734 -33.74 9.16 24.96
CA GLN A 734 -32.29 9.23 24.73
C GLN A 734 -31.94 9.97 23.44
N PHE A 735 -32.67 9.70 22.36
CA PHE A 735 -32.46 10.37 21.09
C PHE A 735 -32.76 11.88 21.14
N LEU A 736 -33.85 12.28 21.83
CA LEU A 736 -34.18 13.69 22.04
C LEU A 736 -33.14 14.39 22.91
N ASP A 737 -32.80 13.83 24.08
CA ASP A 737 -31.81 14.43 25.00
C ASP A 737 -30.45 14.62 24.32
N LEU A 738 -30.04 13.65 23.48
CA LEU A 738 -28.84 13.74 22.65
C LEU A 738 -28.91 14.93 21.69
N ASN A 739 -29.92 15.00 20.85
CA ASN A 739 -29.97 16.00 19.78
C ASN A 739 -30.30 17.41 20.27
N GLU A 740 -30.98 17.56 21.41
CA GLU A 740 -31.23 18.83 22.10
C GLU A 740 -29.95 19.44 22.69
N ARG A 741 -28.96 18.61 23.04
CA ARG A 741 -27.81 19.01 23.89
C ARG A 741 -26.43 18.74 23.29
N ILE A 742 -26.37 18.19 22.07
CA ILE A 742 -25.11 17.88 21.39
C ILE A 742 -24.36 19.16 20.98
N GLY A 743 -25.09 20.21 20.60
CA GLY A 743 -24.53 21.51 20.22
C GLY A 743 -23.56 21.45 19.04
N GLY A 744 -22.57 22.32 19.05
CA GLY A 744 -21.59 22.52 17.98
C GLY A 744 -20.23 22.98 18.51
N LEU A 745 -19.36 23.41 17.60
CA LEU A 745 -18.01 23.87 17.86
C LEU A 745 -17.82 25.27 17.28
N ASP A 746 -17.35 26.21 18.10
CA ASP A 746 -17.04 27.57 17.65
C ASP A 746 -15.75 27.65 16.81
N ALA A 747 -15.36 28.89 16.44
CA ALA A 747 -14.15 29.16 15.67
C ALA A 747 -12.86 28.68 16.35
N ASP A 748 -12.86 28.53 17.68
CA ASP A 748 -11.74 28.09 18.50
C ASP A 748 -11.92 26.64 19.01
N ALA A 749 -12.85 25.91 18.39
CA ALA A 749 -13.21 24.52 18.68
C ALA A 749 -13.73 24.28 20.11
N ASN A 750 -14.24 25.32 20.78
CA ASN A 750 -14.95 25.15 22.05
C ASN A 750 -16.36 24.61 21.78
N ALA A 751 -16.84 23.75 22.67
CA ALA A 751 -18.22 23.27 22.61
C ALA A 751 -19.19 24.39 22.97
N VAL A 752 -20.17 24.62 22.10
CA VAL A 752 -21.23 25.63 22.27
C VAL A 752 -22.61 25.00 22.11
N PRO A 753 -23.67 25.57 22.73
CA PRO A 753 -25.03 25.03 22.59
C PRO A 753 -25.56 25.06 21.15
N GLU A 754 -25.14 26.03 20.35
CA GLU A 754 -25.54 26.18 18.96
C GLU A 754 -24.81 25.19 18.06
N ARG A 755 -25.51 24.66 17.05
CA ARG A 755 -24.87 23.80 16.03
C ARG A 755 -23.90 24.60 15.17
N THR A 756 -22.80 23.97 14.76
CA THR A 756 -21.82 24.51 13.83
C THR A 756 -22.44 24.68 12.46
N GLU A 757 -22.49 25.90 11.95
CA GLU A 757 -22.91 26.19 10.57
C GLU A 757 -21.70 26.43 9.67
N GLY A 758 -21.62 25.69 8.57
CA GLY A 758 -20.51 25.80 7.61
C GLY A 758 -20.61 27.02 6.70
N ASP A 759 -19.47 27.65 6.42
CA ASP A 759 -19.41 28.80 5.51
C ASP A 759 -19.72 28.37 4.06
N LEU A 760 -20.79 28.94 3.50
CA LEU A 760 -21.26 28.56 2.15
C LEU A 760 -20.27 28.87 1.02
N ARG A 761 -19.36 29.85 1.18
CA ARG A 761 -18.29 30.09 0.20
C ARG A 761 -17.24 28.99 0.31
N ALA A 762 -16.80 28.65 1.52
CA ALA A 762 -15.85 27.56 1.73
C ALA A 762 -16.39 26.21 1.25
N ILE A 763 -17.67 25.90 1.52
CA ILE A 763 -18.32 24.66 1.05
C ILE A 763 -18.32 24.59 -0.49
N ARG A 764 -18.72 25.66 -1.17
CA ARG A 764 -18.72 25.70 -2.65
C ARG A 764 -17.30 25.63 -3.22
N THR A 765 -16.33 26.19 -2.52
CA THR A 765 -14.91 26.07 -2.89
C THR A 765 -14.49 24.62 -2.76
N ALA A 766 -14.69 23.97 -1.61
CA ALA A 766 -14.29 22.58 -1.37
C ALA A 766 -14.72 21.62 -2.48
N TYR A 767 -15.99 21.72 -2.90
CA TYR A 767 -16.53 20.92 -4.02
C TYR A 767 -15.88 21.28 -5.35
N ARG A 768 -15.84 22.57 -5.72
CA ARG A 768 -15.29 23.00 -7.02
C ARG A 768 -13.81 22.66 -7.17
N THR A 769 -13.07 22.72 -6.08
CA THR A 769 -11.61 22.60 -6.09
C THR A 769 -11.14 21.17 -5.81
N GLY A 770 -12.06 20.20 -5.69
CA GLY A 770 -11.73 18.79 -5.38
C GLY A 770 -11.03 18.59 -4.04
N ARG A 771 -11.19 19.53 -3.08
CA ARG A 771 -10.69 19.32 -1.70
C ARG A 771 -11.58 18.35 -0.92
N LEU A 772 -12.84 18.24 -1.32
CA LEU A 772 -13.57 17.00 -1.13
C LEU A 772 -13.25 16.10 -2.33
N THR A 773 -12.44 15.06 -2.11
CA THR A 773 -12.02 14.12 -3.17
C THR A 773 -13.25 13.54 -3.86
N ASN A 774 -13.31 13.69 -5.20
CA ASN A 774 -14.44 13.26 -6.01
C ASN A 774 -14.26 11.83 -6.53
N GLY A 775 -13.05 11.49 -6.98
CA GLY A 775 -12.71 10.21 -7.59
C GLY A 775 -13.00 10.13 -9.10
N GLY A 776 -13.67 11.13 -9.67
CA GLY A 776 -14.03 11.20 -11.09
C GLY A 776 -13.06 11.95 -11.99
N ASP A 777 -12.02 12.56 -11.42
CA ASP A 777 -11.00 13.27 -12.19
C ASP A 777 -9.80 12.34 -12.42
N GLY A 778 -8.60 12.71 -11.98
CA GLY A 778 -7.40 11.94 -12.26
C GLY A 778 -7.39 10.52 -11.66
N LEU A 779 -8.14 10.29 -10.57
CA LEU A 779 -8.28 8.93 -10.02
C LEU A 779 -9.05 7.99 -10.94
N ALA A 780 -9.91 8.49 -11.83
CA ALA A 780 -10.65 7.64 -12.78
C ALA A 780 -9.71 7.00 -13.83
N ASP A 781 -8.54 7.61 -14.07
CA ASP A 781 -7.63 7.28 -15.17
C ASP A 781 -6.38 6.50 -14.74
N ILE A 782 -6.27 6.14 -13.45
CA ILE A 782 -5.15 5.39 -12.88
C ILE A 782 -5.59 4.15 -12.09
N PRO A 783 -4.75 3.12 -11.98
CA PRO A 783 -4.98 2.01 -11.06
C PRO A 783 -4.76 2.39 -9.59
N ILE A 784 -5.58 1.79 -8.71
CA ILE A 784 -5.58 2.01 -7.26
C ILE A 784 -5.55 0.65 -6.55
N ILE A 785 -4.55 0.43 -5.70
CA ILE A 785 -4.55 -0.71 -4.76
C ILE A 785 -4.65 -0.16 -3.34
N ASP A 786 -5.74 -0.47 -2.66
CA ASP A 786 -6.01 -0.10 -1.27
C ASP A 786 -5.74 -1.30 -0.36
N TYR A 787 -4.57 -1.29 0.28
CA TYR A 787 -4.20 -2.27 1.28
C TYR A 787 -4.65 -1.85 2.68
N ARG A 788 -5.06 -2.83 3.48
CA ARG A 788 -5.50 -2.57 4.85
C ARG A 788 -5.07 -3.65 5.83
N ALA A 789 -4.39 -3.21 6.87
CA ALA A 789 -4.35 -3.92 8.15
C ALA A 789 -5.58 -3.56 8.98
N TYR A 790 -6.29 -4.57 9.49
CA TYR A 790 -7.52 -4.38 10.27
C TYR A 790 -7.22 -3.91 11.69
N TYR A 791 -7.71 -2.73 12.05
CA TYR A 791 -7.55 -2.08 13.35
C TYR A 791 -8.89 -1.67 13.99
N ASP A 792 -10.02 -1.90 13.33
CA ASP A 792 -11.33 -1.44 13.78
C ASP A 792 -11.73 -2.04 15.14
N ASP A 793 -11.24 -3.24 15.48
CA ASP A 793 -11.55 -3.97 16.73
C ASP A 793 -10.55 -3.74 17.87
N VAL A 794 -9.56 -2.84 17.73
CA VAL A 794 -8.60 -2.57 18.81
C VAL A 794 -9.28 -1.91 20.01
N SER A 795 -8.91 -2.38 21.21
CA SER A 795 -9.61 -2.05 22.46
C SER A 795 -9.48 -0.58 22.90
N TRP A 796 -8.48 0.15 22.40
CA TRP A 796 -8.26 1.57 22.70
C TRP A 796 -8.89 2.53 21.67
N GLY A 797 -9.42 1.99 20.55
CA GLY A 797 -9.92 2.76 19.41
C GLY A 797 -8.81 3.37 18.55
N ASP A 798 -8.97 3.35 17.23
CA ASP A 798 -8.00 3.84 16.26
C ASP A 798 -8.70 4.48 15.04
N ILE A 799 -8.08 5.49 14.44
CA ILE A 799 -8.69 6.22 13.33
C ILE A 799 -8.68 5.43 12.02
N HIS A 800 -7.83 4.40 11.90
CA HIS A 800 -7.69 3.60 10.70
C HIS A 800 -8.83 2.58 10.57
N VAL A 801 -10.06 3.04 10.30
CA VAL A 801 -11.28 2.22 10.19
C VAL A 801 -11.73 1.89 8.75
N ARG A 802 -12.24 0.67 8.50
CA ARG A 802 -12.61 0.11 7.17
C ARG A 802 -13.50 1.03 6.35
N TYR A 803 -14.36 1.78 7.02
CA TYR A 803 -15.22 2.81 6.44
C TYR A 803 -14.51 3.67 5.37
N HIS A 804 -13.26 4.09 5.60
CA HIS A 804 -12.59 4.98 4.66
C HIS A 804 -12.32 4.38 3.27
N THR A 805 -12.00 3.08 3.21
CA THR A 805 -11.85 2.35 1.95
C THR A 805 -13.19 2.29 1.20
N PHE A 806 -14.28 2.05 1.93
CA PHE A 806 -15.63 2.05 1.36
C PHE A 806 -16.09 3.43 0.91
N SER A 807 -15.74 4.48 1.65
CA SER A 807 -16.01 5.87 1.27
C SER A 807 -15.34 6.21 -0.06
N MET A 808 -14.05 5.84 -0.25
CA MET A 808 -13.37 6.07 -1.51
C MET A 808 -13.98 5.23 -2.66
N ARG A 809 -14.27 3.94 -2.44
CA ARG A 809 -14.91 3.09 -3.46
C ARG A 809 -16.27 3.63 -3.89
N GLU A 810 -17.11 4.05 -2.95
CA GLU A 810 -18.45 4.59 -3.26
C GLU A 810 -18.35 5.92 -4.04
N ARG A 811 -17.35 6.76 -3.73
CA ARG A 811 -17.09 7.99 -4.50
C ARG A 811 -16.67 7.67 -5.95
N LEU A 812 -15.80 6.69 -6.16
CA LEU A 812 -15.44 6.20 -7.50
C LEU A 812 -16.68 5.69 -8.25
N LEU A 813 -17.50 4.84 -7.62
CA LEU A 813 -18.73 4.33 -8.22
C LEU A 813 -19.71 5.44 -8.59
N LYS A 814 -19.89 6.43 -7.70
CA LYS A 814 -20.80 7.56 -7.91
C LYS A 814 -20.34 8.47 -9.05
N ALA A 815 -19.03 8.74 -9.13
CA ALA A 815 -18.46 9.62 -10.15
C ALA A 815 -18.34 8.94 -11.52
N ASN A 816 -17.92 7.67 -11.54
CA ASN A 816 -17.50 6.98 -12.78
C ASN A 816 -18.50 5.90 -13.24
N GLY A 817 -19.46 5.53 -12.39
CA GLY A 817 -20.34 4.37 -12.61
C GLY A 817 -19.63 3.02 -12.42
N THR A 818 -18.36 3.02 -12.04
CA THR A 818 -17.53 1.82 -11.85
C THR A 818 -16.36 2.12 -10.91
N ALA A 819 -15.82 1.07 -10.29
CA ALA A 819 -14.57 1.10 -9.51
C ALA A 819 -13.60 0.03 -10.04
N ALA A 820 -13.65 -0.27 -11.35
CA ALA A 820 -12.83 -1.29 -12.00
C ALA A 820 -11.31 -0.99 -11.96
N ASN A 821 -10.90 0.22 -11.61
CA ASN A 821 -9.51 0.57 -11.36
C ASN A 821 -9.09 0.41 -9.89
N HIS A 822 -9.99 0.02 -8.98
CA HIS A 822 -9.72 -0.10 -7.55
C HIS A 822 -9.75 -1.56 -7.08
N VAL A 823 -8.68 -2.00 -6.42
CA VAL A 823 -8.58 -3.34 -5.79
C VAL A 823 -8.25 -3.18 -4.31
N SER A 824 -9.08 -3.76 -3.44
CA SER A 824 -8.79 -3.75 -2.00
C SER A 824 -8.19 -5.08 -1.50
N LEU A 825 -7.19 -4.98 -0.63
CA LEU A 825 -6.49 -6.12 -0.03
C LEU A 825 -6.51 -5.97 1.50
N LEU A 826 -7.02 -6.97 2.21
CA LEU A 826 -7.25 -6.89 3.66
C LEU A 826 -6.51 -8.01 4.42
N GLU A 827 -5.85 -7.66 5.53
CA GLU A 827 -5.32 -8.63 6.48
C GLU A 827 -5.40 -8.11 7.93
N ASP A 828 -5.02 -8.93 8.89
CA ASP A 828 -4.88 -8.47 10.27
C ASP A 828 -3.55 -7.73 10.48
N ALA A 829 -3.45 -7.00 11.59
CA ALA A 829 -2.34 -6.12 11.92
C ALA A 829 -1.00 -6.79 12.24
N ARG A 830 -0.76 -8.05 11.86
CA ARG A 830 0.40 -8.84 12.33
C ARG A 830 1.76 -8.31 11.85
N TYR A 831 1.78 -7.57 10.74
CA TYR A 831 2.97 -6.93 10.18
C TYR A 831 2.99 -5.41 10.42
N GLY A 832 2.11 -4.91 11.30
CA GLY A 832 1.84 -3.49 11.46
C GLY A 832 0.86 -2.95 10.42
N LEU A 833 0.75 -1.62 10.37
CA LEU A 833 -0.26 -0.93 9.56
C LEU A 833 0.03 -0.96 8.06
N PHE A 834 1.29 -0.75 7.65
CA PHE A 834 1.73 -0.69 6.26
C PHE A 834 3.24 -0.91 6.21
N SER A 835 3.65 -2.16 5.99
CA SER A 835 5.05 -2.58 6.00
C SER A 835 5.31 -3.54 4.87
N THR A 836 6.47 -3.41 4.22
CA THR A 836 6.97 -4.41 3.27
C THR A 836 7.40 -5.70 3.95
N ASP A 837 7.28 -5.85 5.28
CA ASP A 837 7.36 -7.17 5.93
C ASP A 837 6.10 -8.01 5.64
N SER A 838 4.98 -7.36 5.31
CA SER A 838 3.77 -8.03 4.87
C SER A 838 3.96 -8.59 3.44
N PRO A 839 3.77 -9.90 3.24
CA PRO A 839 3.70 -10.48 1.90
C PRO A 839 2.59 -9.86 1.04
N LEU A 840 1.50 -9.40 1.65
CA LEU A 840 0.37 -8.79 0.95
C LEU A 840 0.68 -7.36 0.48
N VAL A 841 1.42 -6.57 1.27
CA VAL A 841 1.93 -5.26 0.82
C VAL A 841 2.98 -5.43 -0.27
N ARG A 842 3.90 -6.39 -0.12
CA ARG A 842 4.85 -6.74 -1.18
C ARG A 842 4.12 -7.06 -2.47
N HIS A 843 3.13 -7.96 -2.40
CA HIS A 843 2.25 -8.32 -3.52
C HIS A 843 1.58 -7.09 -4.15
N ALA A 844 1.00 -6.20 -3.35
CA ALA A 844 0.37 -4.96 -3.84
C ALA A 844 1.33 -4.11 -4.70
N VAL A 845 2.57 -3.91 -4.24
CA VAL A 845 3.57 -3.14 -5.00
C VAL A 845 3.95 -3.84 -6.29
N VAL A 846 4.21 -5.16 -6.25
CA VAL A 846 4.53 -5.95 -7.46
C VAL A 846 3.42 -5.80 -8.49
N GLN A 847 2.18 -6.01 -8.06
CA GLN A 847 1.05 -6.03 -8.96
C GLN A 847 0.74 -4.64 -9.51
N MET A 848 1.02 -3.56 -8.76
CA MET A 848 0.90 -2.21 -9.29
C MET A 848 1.88 -1.97 -10.45
N ASP A 849 3.16 -2.32 -10.28
CA ASP A 849 4.17 -2.22 -11.33
C ASP A 849 3.80 -3.05 -12.57
N HIS A 850 3.36 -4.28 -12.37
CA HIS A 850 2.88 -5.12 -13.47
C HIS A 850 1.65 -4.50 -14.16
N TRP A 851 0.70 -3.95 -13.39
CA TRP A 851 -0.50 -3.33 -13.95
C TRP A 851 -0.16 -2.09 -14.79
N LEU A 852 0.74 -1.23 -14.30
CA LEU A 852 1.20 -0.05 -15.03
C LEU A 852 2.02 -0.42 -16.27
N THR A 853 2.88 -1.44 -16.17
CA THR A 853 3.67 -1.94 -17.31
C THR A 853 2.76 -2.54 -18.38
N ASN A 854 1.76 -3.34 -18.00
CA ASN A 854 0.75 -3.87 -18.94
C ASN A 854 -0.05 -2.75 -19.60
N LEU A 855 -0.45 -1.74 -18.82
CA LEU A 855 -1.26 -0.62 -19.31
C LEU A 855 -0.49 0.24 -20.31
N ALA A 856 0.81 0.45 -20.09
CA ALA A 856 1.70 1.14 -21.04
C ALA A 856 1.93 0.33 -22.33
N GLY A 857 1.90 -1.01 -22.23
CA GLY A 857 2.06 -1.92 -23.38
C GLY A 857 0.80 -2.11 -24.23
N LEU A 858 -0.36 -1.62 -23.79
CA LEU A 858 -1.58 -1.72 -24.59
C LEU A 858 -1.49 -0.84 -25.84
N PRO A 859 -1.85 -1.35 -27.03
CA PRO A 859 -1.91 -0.52 -28.23
C PRO A 859 -2.95 0.58 -28.03
N GLU A 860 -2.74 1.73 -28.67
CA GLU A 860 -3.69 2.84 -28.64
C GLU A 860 -5.03 2.40 -29.26
N ALA A 861 -5.94 1.92 -28.40
CA ALA A 861 -7.18 1.30 -28.78
C ALA A 861 -8.33 2.30 -28.68
N ARG A 862 -9.38 2.11 -29.47
CA ARG A 862 -10.64 2.88 -29.37
C ARG A 862 -11.47 2.59 -28.10
N ARG A 863 -10.85 2.07 -27.04
CA ARG A 863 -11.48 1.76 -25.74
C ARG A 863 -11.34 2.95 -24.79
N SER A 864 -12.28 3.07 -23.86
CA SER A 864 -12.17 4.04 -22.77
C SER A 864 -10.97 3.73 -21.86
N ARG A 865 -10.45 4.73 -21.15
CA ARG A 865 -9.30 4.55 -20.25
C ARG A 865 -9.56 3.50 -19.17
N ILE A 866 -10.76 3.47 -18.60
CA ILE A 866 -11.13 2.51 -17.56
C ILE A 866 -11.16 1.06 -18.07
N GLU A 867 -11.60 0.83 -19.32
CA GLU A 867 -11.55 -0.50 -19.94
C GLU A 867 -10.10 -0.95 -20.16
N GLN A 868 -9.22 -0.04 -20.59
CA GLN A 868 -7.79 -0.34 -20.72
C GLN A 868 -7.16 -0.72 -19.37
N ILE A 869 -7.50 0.03 -18.31
CA ILE A 869 -7.06 -0.28 -16.95
C ILE A 869 -7.56 -1.68 -16.53
N GLU A 870 -8.82 -2.00 -16.77
CA GLU A 870 -9.36 -3.32 -16.44
C GLU A 870 -8.66 -4.45 -17.22
N ASP A 871 -8.44 -4.28 -18.53
CA ASP A 871 -7.77 -5.25 -19.40
C ASP A 871 -6.29 -5.48 -19.01
N ALA A 872 -5.63 -4.44 -18.51
CA ALA A 872 -4.23 -4.47 -18.09
C ALA A 872 -4.02 -5.11 -16.72
N ARG A 873 -5.09 -5.32 -15.93
CA ARG A 873 -4.98 -5.83 -14.56
C ARG A 873 -4.32 -7.21 -14.55
N PRO A 874 -3.27 -7.43 -13.74
CA PRO A 874 -2.67 -8.75 -13.57
C PRO A 874 -3.68 -9.77 -13.03
N ALA A 875 -3.68 -10.99 -13.58
CA ALA A 875 -4.59 -12.06 -13.14
C ALA A 875 -4.38 -12.47 -11.68
N ALA A 876 -3.15 -12.32 -11.16
CA ALA A 876 -2.82 -12.59 -9.77
C ALA A 876 -3.35 -11.53 -8.80
N LEU A 877 -3.66 -10.32 -9.27
CA LEU A 877 -4.22 -9.24 -8.45
C LEU A 877 -5.74 -9.41 -8.33
N ARG A 878 -6.16 -10.05 -7.25
CA ARG A 878 -7.58 -10.24 -6.92
C ARG A 878 -7.91 -9.54 -5.61
N GLU A 879 -9.08 -8.90 -5.56
CA GLU A 879 -9.65 -8.37 -4.32
C GLU A 879 -9.91 -9.52 -3.33
N GLY A 880 -9.65 -9.28 -2.05
CA GLY A 880 -9.81 -10.31 -1.02
C GLY A 880 -9.13 -10.03 0.30
N CYS A 881 -9.27 -10.98 1.23
CA CYS A 881 -8.70 -10.89 2.57
C CYS A 881 -7.85 -12.10 2.93
N ARG A 882 -6.91 -11.93 3.86
CA ARG A 882 -6.21 -13.04 4.54
C ARG A 882 -7.03 -13.59 5.68
N THR A 883 -6.95 -14.88 5.96
CA THR A 883 -7.49 -15.42 7.21
C THR A 883 -6.69 -14.93 8.42
N ARG A 884 -7.34 -14.85 9.59
CA ARG A 884 -6.72 -14.37 10.85
C ARG A 884 -5.97 -15.46 11.62
N ASP A 885 -5.83 -16.64 11.04
CA ASP A 885 -5.14 -17.75 11.69
C ASP A 885 -3.61 -17.65 11.52
N GLN A 886 -2.84 -18.54 12.15
CA GLN A 886 -1.38 -18.42 12.18
C GLN A 886 -0.72 -18.61 10.81
N GLN A 887 -1.38 -19.33 9.89
CA GLN A 887 -0.93 -19.55 8.52
C GLN A 887 -1.97 -18.92 7.57
N PRO A 888 -1.88 -17.60 7.36
CA PRO A 888 -2.95 -16.84 6.74
C PRO A 888 -3.11 -17.23 5.27
N ALA A 889 -4.25 -17.83 4.93
CA ALA A 889 -4.65 -18.15 3.58
C ALA A 889 -5.37 -16.95 2.93
N PHE A 890 -5.15 -16.72 1.63
CA PHE A 890 -5.85 -15.66 0.91
C PHE A 890 -7.23 -16.15 0.43
N ILE A 891 -8.26 -15.39 0.73
CA ILE A 891 -9.64 -15.59 0.28
C ILE A 891 -9.93 -14.54 -0.77
N ALA A 892 -9.94 -14.96 -2.04
CA ALA A 892 -10.31 -14.07 -3.14
C ALA A 892 -11.83 -13.89 -3.18
N GLN A 893 -12.29 -12.76 -2.66
CA GLN A 893 -13.70 -12.40 -2.51
C GLN A 893 -13.81 -10.87 -2.57
N GLU A 894 -14.87 -10.35 -3.18
CA GLU A 894 -15.16 -8.91 -3.13
C GLU A 894 -15.26 -8.45 -1.67
N LEU A 895 -14.56 -7.35 -1.34
CA LEU A 895 -14.58 -6.79 -0.01
C LEU A 895 -15.76 -5.83 0.11
N ASP A 896 -16.96 -6.40 0.24
CA ASP A 896 -18.20 -5.70 0.50
C ASP A 896 -18.56 -5.71 2.00
N ARG A 897 -19.77 -5.24 2.31
CA ARG A 897 -20.36 -5.26 3.67
C ARG A 897 -21.43 -6.34 3.80
N ASP A 898 -21.40 -7.38 2.98
CA ASP A 898 -22.33 -8.51 3.10
C ASP A 898 -21.94 -9.35 4.33
N PRO A 899 -22.78 -9.43 5.38
CA PRO A 899 -22.49 -10.23 6.58
C PRO A 899 -22.37 -11.74 6.29
N ALA A 900 -22.86 -12.21 5.14
CA ALA A 900 -22.66 -13.59 4.70
C ALA A 900 -21.26 -13.83 4.12
N SER A 901 -20.53 -12.79 3.71
CA SER A 901 -19.19 -12.91 3.16
C SER A 901 -18.18 -13.36 4.22
N ARG A 902 -17.20 -14.17 3.82
CA ARG A 902 -16.21 -14.70 4.77
C ARG A 902 -15.26 -13.61 5.23
N CYS A 903 -14.91 -12.69 4.34
CA CYS A 903 -14.07 -11.55 4.70
C CYS A 903 -14.76 -10.60 5.70
N GLU A 904 -16.06 -10.31 5.52
CA GLU A 904 -16.80 -9.49 6.48
C GLU A 904 -16.95 -10.18 7.85
N GLN A 905 -17.15 -11.50 7.88
CA GLN A 905 -17.16 -12.26 9.15
C GLN A 905 -15.82 -12.22 9.91
N LEU A 906 -14.69 -12.17 9.19
CA LEU A 906 -13.36 -12.10 9.79
C LEU A 906 -13.00 -10.68 10.25
N TYR A 907 -13.50 -9.68 9.53
CA TYR A 907 -13.10 -8.29 9.67
C TYR A 907 -14.31 -7.33 9.66
N PRO A 908 -15.27 -7.40 10.58
CA PRO A 908 -16.53 -6.63 10.48
C PRO A 908 -16.35 -5.13 10.22
N THR A 909 -17.20 -4.55 9.37
CA THR A 909 -17.19 -3.13 9.05
C THR A 909 -18.16 -2.37 9.95
N ALA A 910 -17.65 -1.43 10.74
CA ALA A 910 -18.49 -0.52 11.52
C ALA A 910 -18.96 0.68 10.70
N ALA A 911 -20.07 1.28 11.14
CA ALA A 911 -20.55 2.56 10.64
C ALA A 911 -19.77 3.72 11.28
N PHE A 912 -20.20 4.95 11.01
CA PHE A 912 -19.71 6.17 11.64
C PHE A 912 -20.87 7.12 11.98
N PRO A 913 -20.65 8.19 12.78
CA PRO A 913 -21.74 8.99 13.33
C PRO A 913 -22.74 9.56 12.31
N ARG A 914 -22.28 9.96 11.10
CA ARG A 914 -23.19 10.50 10.08
C ARG A 914 -23.89 9.43 9.26
N GLU A 915 -23.27 8.27 9.05
CA GLU A 915 -23.97 7.12 8.47
C GLU A 915 -25.11 6.68 9.38
N VAL A 916 -24.88 6.61 10.69
CA VAL A 916 -25.95 6.36 11.70
C VAL A 916 -27.02 7.47 11.69
N ALA A 917 -26.71 8.66 11.18
CA ALA A 917 -27.64 9.77 11.00
C ALA A 917 -28.31 9.79 9.62
N GLY A 918 -28.12 8.75 8.79
CA GLY A 918 -28.72 8.58 7.47
C GLY A 918 -27.88 9.04 6.28
N GLU A 919 -26.62 9.44 6.46
CA GLU A 919 -25.71 9.75 5.35
C GLU A 919 -25.25 8.47 4.62
N SER A 920 -24.95 8.57 3.32
CA SER A 920 -24.32 7.46 2.59
C SER A 920 -22.87 7.21 3.02
N VAL A 921 -22.37 5.99 2.84
CA VAL A 921 -20.96 5.63 3.12
C VAL A 921 -19.94 6.47 2.34
N ALA A 922 -20.33 7.08 1.22
CA ALA A 922 -19.48 8.03 0.49
C ALA A 922 -19.01 9.19 1.37
N ALA A 923 -19.83 9.62 2.34
CA ALA A 923 -19.58 10.76 3.21
C ALA A 923 -19.16 12.02 2.44
N ASP A 924 -19.88 12.32 1.35
CA ASP A 924 -19.55 13.39 0.41
C ASP A 924 -20.49 14.61 0.54
N VAL A 925 -21.30 14.67 1.61
CA VAL A 925 -22.20 15.77 1.92
C VAL A 925 -21.63 16.63 3.05
N ILE A 926 -21.05 17.78 2.70
CA ILE A 926 -20.47 18.72 3.68
C ILE A 926 -21.59 19.37 4.51
N LYS A 927 -22.59 19.93 3.82
CA LYS A 927 -23.79 20.53 4.40
C LYS A 927 -25.01 19.96 3.69
N CYS A 928 -25.87 19.28 4.43
CA CYS A 928 -27.08 18.68 3.91
C CYS A 928 -28.14 19.74 3.57
N ARG A 929 -29.09 19.39 2.70
CA ARG A 929 -30.32 20.18 2.58
C ARG A 929 -31.27 19.76 3.70
N LEU A 930 -32.08 20.69 4.18
CA LEU A 930 -32.99 20.42 5.29
C LEU A 930 -34.41 20.16 4.80
N ALA A 931 -35.05 19.18 5.42
CA ALA A 931 -36.48 18.89 5.28
C ALA A 931 -37.14 18.90 6.66
N LEU A 932 -38.45 19.16 6.70
CA LEU A 932 -39.22 19.04 7.94
C LEU A 932 -39.33 17.55 8.33
N PRO A 933 -39.08 17.19 9.60
CA PRO A 933 -39.31 15.83 10.08
C PRO A 933 -40.75 15.36 9.83
N ARG A 934 -40.92 14.10 9.42
CA ARG A 934 -42.24 13.45 9.34
C ARG A 934 -42.23 12.21 10.22
N ARG A 935 -43.34 11.92 10.88
CA ARG A 935 -43.44 10.77 11.79
C ARG A 935 -43.14 9.44 11.09
N ASP A 936 -43.55 9.33 9.83
CA ASP A 936 -43.34 8.14 8.99
C ASP A 936 -41.86 7.92 8.61
N ASP A 937 -40.97 8.87 8.92
CA ASP A 937 -39.52 8.73 8.70
C ASP A 937 -38.81 8.01 9.88
N TYR A 938 -39.55 7.60 10.93
CA TYR A 938 -39.01 6.95 12.13
C TYR A 938 -39.75 5.63 12.43
N ASP A 939 -39.01 4.60 12.82
CA ASP A 939 -39.55 3.27 13.17
C ASP A 939 -39.99 3.17 14.65
N VAL A 940 -40.34 4.31 15.26
CA VAL A 940 -40.76 4.40 16.67
C VAL A 940 -42.07 5.20 16.83
N ASP A 941 -42.85 4.84 17.86
CA ASP A 941 -44.05 5.56 18.23
C ASP A 941 -43.72 6.81 19.06
N TRP A 942 -43.99 7.99 18.50
CA TRP A 942 -43.79 9.27 19.17
C TRP A 942 -45.03 9.72 19.96
N SER A 943 -44.84 10.12 21.22
CA SER A 943 -45.86 10.93 21.90
C SER A 943 -45.94 12.33 21.28
N ASP A 944 -47.07 13.03 21.46
CA ASP A 944 -47.22 14.40 20.94
C ASP A 944 -46.22 15.38 21.57
N GLU A 945 -45.86 15.16 22.83
CA GLU A 945 -44.85 15.95 23.54
C GLU A 945 -43.44 15.69 22.98
N GLN A 946 -43.08 14.42 22.78
CA GLN A 946 -41.79 14.06 22.19
C GLN A 946 -41.65 14.57 20.76
N TRP A 947 -42.73 14.48 19.97
CA TRP A 947 -42.75 15.03 18.61
C TRP A 947 -42.61 16.56 18.60
N ALA A 948 -43.24 17.26 19.53
CA ALA A 948 -43.08 18.71 19.67
C ALA A 948 -41.63 19.09 20.02
N ARG A 949 -40.99 18.36 20.94
CA ARG A 949 -39.57 18.53 21.28
C ARG A 949 -38.65 18.29 20.09
N LEU A 950 -38.93 17.25 19.29
CA LEU A 950 -38.19 16.98 18.06
C LEU A 950 -38.26 18.17 17.08
N LEU A 951 -39.47 18.71 16.86
CA LEU A 951 -39.69 19.85 15.98
C LEU A 951 -39.05 21.14 16.50
N GLU A 952 -38.95 21.32 17.82
CA GLU A 952 -38.24 22.43 18.44
C GLU A 952 -36.71 22.27 18.30
N THR A 953 -36.20 21.05 18.48
CA THR A 953 -34.77 20.72 18.33
C THR A 953 -34.28 20.93 16.91
N PHE A 954 -35.13 20.61 15.92
CA PHE A 954 -34.84 20.74 14.50
C PHE A 954 -35.79 21.76 13.84
N ASP A 955 -35.85 22.96 14.41
CA ASP A 955 -36.68 24.08 13.92
C ASP A 955 -36.33 24.52 12.49
N LEU A 956 -35.06 24.38 12.10
CA LEU A 956 -34.56 24.57 10.74
C LEU A 956 -34.77 23.35 9.82
N GLY A 957 -35.15 22.20 10.39
CA GLY A 957 -35.28 20.91 9.71
C GLY A 957 -34.12 19.94 9.95
N VAL A 958 -34.28 18.71 9.44
CA VAL A 958 -33.31 17.61 9.50
C VAL A 958 -32.69 17.35 8.13
N CYS A 959 -31.50 16.74 8.10
CA CYS A 959 -30.82 16.41 6.85
C CYS A 959 -31.64 15.49 5.93
N ASP A 960 -31.83 15.92 4.68
CA ASP A 960 -32.34 15.12 3.57
C ASP A 960 -31.17 14.68 2.68
N TYR A 961 -30.56 13.54 3.04
CA TYR A 961 -29.45 12.94 2.28
C TYR A 961 -29.90 12.31 0.95
N SER A 962 -31.20 12.29 0.63
CA SER A 962 -31.69 11.92 -0.72
C SER A 962 -31.40 13.02 -1.76
N LYS A 963 -30.94 14.19 -1.32
CA LYS A 963 -30.57 15.32 -2.18
C LYS A 963 -29.06 15.56 -2.14
N PRO A 964 -28.50 16.07 -3.24
CA PRO A 964 -27.15 16.61 -3.20
C PRO A 964 -27.02 17.72 -2.15
N GLY A 965 -25.87 17.76 -1.48
CA GLY A 965 -25.50 18.77 -0.51
C GLY A 965 -25.63 20.20 -1.03
N VAL A 966 -25.66 21.15 -0.12
CA VAL A 966 -25.75 22.58 -0.45
C VAL A 966 -24.50 23.01 -1.22
N GLY A 967 -24.68 23.37 -2.49
CA GLY A 967 -23.57 23.78 -3.36
C GLY A 967 -22.72 22.62 -3.90
N GLN A 968 -23.13 21.37 -3.66
CA GLN A 968 -22.48 20.18 -4.23
C GLN A 968 -22.57 20.21 -5.76
N ARG A 969 -21.43 19.95 -6.39
CA ARG A 969 -21.22 19.84 -7.83
C ARG A 969 -19.89 19.13 -8.08
N ASP A 970 -19.68 18.70 -9.32
CA ASP A 970 -18.40 18.17 -9.75
C ASP A 970 -17.31 19.26 -9.70
N PRO A 971 -16.03 18.86 -9.52
CA PRO A 971 -14.89 19.77 -9.62
C PRO A 971 -14.86 20.53 -10.96
N SER A 972 -14.28 21.73 -10.98
CA SER A 972 -14.26 22.55 -12.20
C SER A 972 -13.19 22.13 -13.21
N GLU A 973 -12.03 21.73 -12.72
CA GLU A 973 -10.86 21.33 -13.51
C GLU A 973 -9.79 20.71 -12.59
N THR A 974 -8.85 19.96 -13.17
CA THR A 974 -7.61 19.55 -12.52
C THR A 974 -6.53 20.64 -12.61
N TRP A 975 -5.43 20.52 -11.87
CA TRP A 975 -4.29 21.45 -11.92
C TRP A 975 -4.61 22.90 -11.51
N GLN A 976 -5.48 23.05 -10.51
CA GLN A 976 -5.88 24.35 -9.95
C GLN A 976 -4.74 25.04 -9.18
N ARG A 977 -4.74 26.39 -9.21
CA ARG A 977 -3.75 27.26 -8.55
C ARG A 977 -4.45 28.26 -7.62
N PHE A 978 -3.81 28.64 -6.51
CA PHE A 978 -4.42 29.40 -5.42
C PHE A 978 -3.71 30.71 -5.08
#